data_AF-A0A3R7HZK1-F1
#
_entry.id   AF-A0A3R7HZK1-F1
#
_cell.length_a   1.000
_cell.length_b   1.000
_cell.length_c   1.000
_cell.angle_alpha   90.00
_cell.angle_beta   90.00
_cell.angle_gamma   90.00
#
_symmetry.space_group_name_H-M   'P 1'
#
loop_
_entity.id
_entity.type
_entity.pdbx_description
1 polymer ?
#
loop_
_entity_poly.entity_id
_entity_poly.type
_entity_poly.pdbx_seq_one_letter_code
_entity_poly.pdbx_strand_id
1 'polypeptide(L)'
;MKLGASQDTYGAGSEAGRSGSSMTISSVMADIKEKFKNDEEDQVSPFQGLDKATVLQETKIFSDANTVTRHPKKCCQLITKLLHILTQGEPFTSAETTAVFFGVTKLFQSKDANLRRMMYLFIKEVAEATAADEVIIVTQSLTKDMSSDVDLYRANAIRVLCRIIDGSMLNAIERYIKQAIVDRNALVASSALVSGIHLIKNNPDIVRRWVNEVQEAVNSTNDMVQYHGVSLLYQIRQHDKLAVSKFITQLQKTNLRSNLATCLLIRYTAALLRENANGQDSAPLYAFLQKMLRQKNEMVIYEAAKALCALPVDARDLTQAIVVLQLFLGSSKPTLRFAAVRTLSQVALTQPMLVTRCNEDMEALITDSNRSIATLAITTLLKTGAESSVDRLMKQISTFMGEIADEFKIVVVEAIKNLCLKYPQKHRVLLNFLANFLREEGGYEFKKTITDAILILIDRIQDCKETALLHLCEFIEDCEFTQLSTKILRVLGQKGPTTSAPARYIRFIRNRVILENAPVRASAVSALAQFAIRVASLRSSVSSLLQCCKLDDDDEVRDRATMYLSILEGDEVISRTLLIEDFPMSVMALQKSIDQYELRPVEGPLTFDALPHVEIVEDVAPASTDDAEADNDTVKSDAVPEPQDVAKELYTVPEFAELGALFRSSKRIELTEAETEYVVSCTKHVFAQHIVLQFKVLNTVSDQLLTNVSVGFVMEPEDVWQVHSVVPLDKLAYGKTGSSYICLQYTGDGVYPIVQLANVELKFKVHEVNPSSGEIEDDGFDEEYPMEDIEIGSADLMAKVSVSDFRSAWEHIGDGAEVKGSYGLKYKSLVEAVAAVIDNLGMQPCENTAVPQPKAKAHILLLSGVFVGGVKALVKSRISLDEQSGSMILQVRHCLSYGCAF
;
A
#
# COMPACT_ATOMS: atom_id res chain seq x y z
N MET A 1 -11.78 23.97 -16.39
CA MET A 1 -10.98 22.76 -16.70
C MET A 1 -9.55 22.93 -16.22
N LYS A 2 -9.26 22.40 -15.02
CA LYS A 2 -7.97 21.95 -14.49
C LYS A 2 -8.35 21.29 -13.16
N LEU A 3 -8.43 19.97 -13.17
CA LEU A 3 -8.79 19.15 -12.01
C LEU A 3 -7.63 19.21 -11.01
N GLY A 4 -7.90 19.74 -9.82
CA GLY A 4 -6.98 19.72 -8.69
C GLY A 4 -7.09 18.37 -7.98
N ALA A 5 -5.97 17.64 -7.95
CA ALA A 5 -5.82 16.44 -7.12
C ALA A 5 -5.67 16.87 -5.66
N SER A 6 -6.62 16.48 -4.83
CA SER A 6 -6.56 16.53 -3.36
C SER A 6 -5.67 15.37 -2.88
N GLN A 7 -4.51 15.69 -2.30
CA GLN A 7 -3.68 14.73 -1.56
C GLN A 7 -4.24 14.55 -0.15
N ASP A 8 -4.59 13.31 0.16
CA ASP A 8 -4.97 12.84 1.49
C ASP A 8 -3.83 13.06 2.50
N THR A 9 -4.04 13.92 3.49
CA THR A 9 -3.19 14.04 4.68
C THR A 9 -3.69 13.09 5.76
N TYR A 10 -3.40 11.79 5.60
CA TYR A 10 -3.30 10.86 6.72
C TYR A 10 -1.85 10.35 6.75
N GLY A 11 -1.11 10.78 7.77
CA GLY A 11 0.28 10.41 8.00
C GLY A 11 0.43 8.92 8.31
N ALA A 12 0.50 8.10 7.26
CA ALA A 12 1.46 7.00 7.22
C ALA A 12 2.84 7.65 7.15
N GLY A 13 3.72 7.34 8.11
CA GLY A 13 5.11 7.76 8.03
C GLY A 13 5.72 7.08 6.83
N SER A 14 5.74 7.77 5.68
CA SER A 14 6.49 7.31 4.53
C SER A 14 7.96 7.32 4.93
N GLU A 15 8.56 6.13 5.03
CA GLU A 15 9.94 5.94 4.59
C GLU A 15 10.01 6.25 3.10
N ALA A 16 9.79 7.52 2.73
CA ALA A 16 10.19 8.02 1.44
C ALA A 16 11.72 8.03 1.48
N GLY A 17 12.32 7.20 0.63
CA GLY A 17 13.74 7.20 0.36
C GLY A 17 14.24 8.61 0.10
N ARG A 18 14.72 9.27 1.15
CA ARG A 18 15.59 10.43 1.03
C ARG A 18 16.91 9.88 0.50
N SER A 19 17.03 9.86 -0.83
CA SER A 19 18.34 9.90 -1.49
C SER A 19 19.21 10.90 -0.71
N GLY A 20 20.37 10.45 -0.25
CA GLY A 20 21.14 11.04 0.85
C GLY A 20 21.48 12.53 0.71
N SER A 21 20.52 13.41 0.99
CA SER A 21 20.80 14.81 1.28
C SER A 21 21.29 14.90 2.72
N SER A 22 22.59 15.09 2.85
CA SER A 22 23.27 15.46 4.09
C SER A 22 22.51 16.59 4.80
N MET A 23 22.16 16.41 6.08
CA MET A 23 21.44 17.44 6.84
C MET A 23 22.34 18.68 6.99
N THR A 24 22.00 19.77 6.30
CA THR A 24 22.63 21.08 6.45
C THR A 24 21.91 21.87 7.54
N ILE A 25 22.55 22.86 8.14
CA ILE A 25 21.88 23.72 9.12
C ILE A 25 20.66 24.40 8.50
N SER A 26 20.70 24.73 7.19
CA SER A 26 19.55 25.28 6.47
C SER A 26 18.37 24.31 6.37
N SER A 27 18.60 23.01 6.15
CA SER A 27 17.50 22.03 6.13
C SER A 27 16.89 21.82 7.53
N VAL A 28 17.73 21.82 8.56
CA VAL A 28 17.29 21.65 9.96
C VAL A 28 16.54 22.89 10.45
N MET A 29 17.02 24.09 10.11
CA MET A 29 16.35 25.34 10.47
C MET A 29 15.06 25.56 9.67
N ALA A 30 14.98 25.11 8.41
CA ALA A 30 13.73 25.11 7.65
C ALA A 30 12.68 24.20 8.31
N ASP A 31 13.07 22.97 8.68
CA ASP A 31 12.20 22.02 9.41
C ASP A 31 11.75 22.57 10.78
N ILE A 32 12.64 23.26 11.51
CA ILE A 32 12.31 23.88 12.80
C ILE A 32 11.36 25.07 12.59
N LYS A 33 11.60 25.90 11.58
CA LYS A 33 10.78 27.08 11.26
C LYS A 33 9.40 26.70 10.72
N GLU A 34 9.27 25.54 10.05
CA GLU A 34 7.97 24.98 9.68
C GLU A 34 7.21 24.39 10.87
N LYS A 35 7.92 23.75 11.82
CA LYS A 35 7.30 23.05 12.97
C LYS A 35 6.95 23.96 14.16
N PHE A 36 7.59 25.12 14.29
CA PHE A 36 7.37 26.07 15.40
C PHE A 36 6.77 27.40 14.91
N LYS A 37 5.75 27.33 14.05
CA LYS A 37 5.07 28.51 13.51
C LYS A 37 4.17 29.27 14.50
N ASN A 38 4.12 28.85 15.77
CA ASN A 38 3.33 29.54 16.80
C ASN A 38 4.23 29.98 17.96
N ASP A 39 4.10 31.27 18.26
CA ASP A 39 4.53 31.99 19.46
C ASP A 39 6.04 32.11 19.70
N GLU A 40 6.68 33.05 19.01
CA GLU A 40 7.88 33.69 19.55
C GLU A 40 7.69 35.21 19.56
N GLU A 41 7.64 35.77 20.77
CA GLU A 41 7.97 37.18 21.02
C GLU A 41 9.27 37.51 20.28
N ASP A 42 9.25 38.57 19.46
CA ASP A 42 10.37 39.05 18.64
C ASP A 42 11.65 39.29 19.48
N GLN A 43 12.46 38.24 19.69
CA GLN A 43 13.87 38.41 19.96
C GLN A 43 14.55 38.82 18.66
N VAL A 44 14.59 40.13 18.42
CA VAL A 44 15.35 40.78 17.34
C VAL A 44 16.77 40.21 17.34
N SER A 45 17.08 39.40 16.33
CA SER A 45 18.41 38.84 16.15
C SER A 45 19.41 40.01 16.00
N PRO A 46 20.56 40.01 16.71
CA PRO A 46 21.58 41.04 16.57
C PRO A 46 22.23 41.09 15.16
N PHE A 47 21.82 40.20 14.26
CA PHE A 47 22.26 40.08 12.87
C PHE A 47 21.14 40.34 11.85
N GLN A 48 20.01 40.94 12.27
CA GLN A 48 18.90 41.30 11.38
C GLN A 48 19.31 42.42 10.41
N GLY A 49 19.09 42.23 9.10
CA GLY A 49 19.41 43.23 8.06
C GLY A 49 20.87 43.26 7.60
N LEU A 50 21.63 42.17 7.77
CA LEU A 50 22.97 42.06 7.20
C LEU A 50 22.94 42.10 5.67
N ASP A 51 23.73 42.99 5.08
CA ASP A 51 23.96 43.00 3.63
C ASP A 51 25.06 42.01 3.24
N LYS A 52 24.70 41.04 2.38
CA LYS A 52 25.60 39.99 1.88
C LYS A 52 26.87 40.57 1.24
N ALA A 53 26.76 41.64 0.44
CA ALA A 53 27.90 42.23 -0.24
C ALA A 53 28.90 42.85 0.75
N THR A 54 28.38 43.58 1.75
CA THR A 54 29.19 44.16 2.83
C THR A 54 29.91 43.09 3.64
N VAL A 55 29.21 42.02 4.05
CA VAL A 55 29.82 40.92 4.81
C VAL A 55 30.91 40.22 3.99
N LEU A 56 30.66 39.92 2.72
CA LEU A 56 31.66 39.32 1.83
C LEU A 56 32.90 40.22 1.66
N GLN A 57 32.73 41.54 1.61
CA GLN A 57 33.86 42.46 1.57
C GLN A 57 34.67 42.45 2.87
N GLU A 58 34.01 42.38 4.03
CA GLU A 58 34.66 42.28 5.35
C GLU A 58 35.49 40.98 5.48
N THR A 59 35.12 39.88 4.79
CA THR A 59 35.89 38.62 4.82
C THR A 59 37.31 38.73 4.25
N LYS A 60 37.64 39.80 3.50
CA LYS A 60 39.01 40.02 2.99
C LYS A 60 40.04 40.15 4.11
N ILE A 61 39.61 40.49 5.32
CA ILE A 61 40.43 40.53 6.54
C ILE A 61 41.08 39.16 6.83
N PHE A 62 40.47 38.05 6.40
CA PHE A 62 41.05 36.71 6.56
C PHE A 62 42.38 36.52 5.81
N SER A 63 42.71 37.38 4.84
CA SER A 63 43.98 37.33 4.12
C SER A 63 45.15 37.98 4.87
N ASP A 64 44.89 38.77 5.92
CA ASP A 64 45.94 39.40 6.73
C ASP A 64 46.30 38.53 7.96
N ALA A 65 47.48 37.91 7.89
CA ALA A 65 48.00 37.03 8.93
C ALA A 65 48.15 37.70 10.32
N ASN A 66 48.41 39.02 10.37
CA ASN A 66 48.51 39.75 11.64
C ASN A 66 47.15 39.91 12.32
N THR A 67 46.10 40.16 11.55
CA THR A 67 44.74 40.32 12.09
C THR A 67 44.16 38.97 12.54
N VAL A 68 44.42 37.90 11.78
CA VAL A 68 43.97 36.53 12.11
C VAL A 68 44.57 36.01 13.43
N THR A 69 45.82 36.37 13.71
CA THR A 69 46.53 35.93 14.94
C THR A 69 46.29 36.84 16.14
N ARG A 70 46.17 38.16 15.95
CA ARG A 70 45.99 39.13 17.06
C ARG A 70 44.53 39.41 17.43
N HIS A 71 43.57 39.21 16.52
CA HIS A 71 42.15 39.52 16.75
C HIS A 71 41.21 38.36 16.34
N PRO A 72 41.31 37.18 16.95
CA PRO A 72 40.50 36.01 16.58
C PRO A 72 38.98 36.24 16.80
N LYS A 73 38.59 37.04 17.80
CA LYS A 73 37.18 37.36 18.09
C LYS A 73 36.48 38.05 16.92
N LYS A 74 37.17 38.95 16.20
CA LYS A 74 36.61 39.63 15.03
C LYS A 74 36.38 38.63 13.89
N CYS A 75 37.32 37.69 13.69
CA CYS A 75 37.17 36.65 12.68
C CYS A 75 36.00 35.70 13.01
N CYS A 76 35.81 35.34 14.29
CA CYS A 76 34.64 34.57 14.72
C CYS A 76 33.33 35.28 14.38
N GLN A 77 33.22 36.58 14.67
CA GLN A 77 32.02 37.37 14.35
C GLN A 77 31.72 37.38 12.85
N LEU A 78 32.75 37.51 12.00
CA LEU A 78 32.57 37.45 10.55
C LEU A 78 32.10 36.07 10.06
N ILE A 79 32.67 34.98 10.60
CA ILE A 79 32.18 33.62 10.28
C ILE A 79 30.74 33.45 10.75
N THR A 80 30.37 33.96 11.93
CA THR A 80 28.98 33.93 12.41
C THR A 80 28.03 34.68 11.49
N LYS A 81 28.40 35.87 10.99
CA LYS A 81 27.62 36.60 9.99
C LYS A 81 27.43 35.79 8.70
N LEU A 82 28.50 35.17 8.19
CA LEU A 82 28.46 34.33 7.00
C LEU A 82 27.55 33.10 7.18
N LEU A 83 27.68 32.40 8.31
CA LEU A 83 26.81 31.27 8.63
C LEU A 83 25.34 31.72 8.77
N HIS A 84 25.08 32.89 9.33
CA HIS A 84 23.72 33.42 9.44
C HIS A 84 23.07 33.65 8.07
N ILE A 85 23.80 34.25 7.12
CA ILE A 85 23.33 34.43 5.73
C ILE A 85 22.97 33.07 5.10
N LEU A 86 23.84 32.06 5.26
CA LEU A 86 23.56 30.70 4.78
C LEU A 86 22.30 30.10 5.43
N THR A 87 22.08 30.29 6.74
CA THR A 87 20.87 29.79 7.43
C THR A 87 19.58 30.49 7.04
N GLN A 88 19.65 31.72 6.51
CA GLN A 88 18.48 32.44 5.99
C GLN A 88 18.04 31.92 4.60
N GLY A 89 18.83 31.05 3.98
CA GLY A 89 18.53 30.48 2.67
C GLY A 89 19.07 31.30 1.49
N GLU A 90 19.98 32.25 1.72
CA GLU A 90 20.70 32.94 0.65
C GLU A 90 22.00 32.18 0.30
N PRO A 91 22.03 31.39 -0.81
CA PRO A 91 23.23 30.67 -1.18
C PRO A 91 24.34 31.62 -1.67
N PHE A 92 25.59 31.23 -1.45
CA PHE A 92 26.74 31.84 -2.12
C PHE A 92 26.81 31.38 -3.57
N THR A 93 27.18 32.28 -4.48
CA THR A 93 27.53 31.90 -5.84
C THR A 93 28.84 31.11 -5.83
N SER A 94 29.10 30.28 -6.84
CA SER A 94 30.33 29.47 -6.90
C SER A 94 31.62 30.30 -6.71
N ALA A 95 31.70 31.49 -7.31
CA ALA A 95 32.84 32.39 -7.15
C ALA A 95 32.97 32.98 -5.74
N GLU A 96 31.84 33.33 -5.10
CA GLU A 96 31.82 33.82 -3.71
C GLU A 96 32.22 32.71 -2.74
N THR A 97 31.70 31.50 -2.95
CA THR A 97 32.01 30.31 -2.16
C THR A 97 33.51 30.04 -2.16
N THR A 98 34.12 29.95 -3.35
CA THR A 98 35.56 29.75 -3.51
C THR A 98 36.37 30.84 -2.80
N ALA A 99 36.03 32.11 -3.02
CA ALA A 99 36.77 33.24 -2.43
C ALA A 99 36.71 33.23 -0.89
N VAL A 100 35.54 32.98 -0.31
CA VAL A 100 35.37 32.88 1.14
C VAL A 100 36.03 31.61 1.68
N PHE A 101 35.91 30.48 0.99
CA PHE A 101 36.55 29.21 1.36
C PHE A 101 38.07 29.38 1.48
N PHE A 102 38.72 29.92 0.45
CA PHE A 102 40.15 30.24 0.47
C PHE A 102 40.52 31.21 1.59
N GLY A 103 39.70 32.24 1.85
CA GLY A 103 39.88 33.14 3.00
C GLY A 103 39.87 32.38 4.33
N VAL A 104 38.89 31.50 4.52
CA VAL A 104 38.73 30.70 5.74
C VAL A 104 39.87 29.68 5.91
N THR A 105 40.44 29.13 4.84
CA THR A 105 41.62 28.25 4.93
C THR A 105 42.86 28.94 5.53
N LYS A 106 42.98 30.27 5.41
CA LYS A 106 44.09 31.01 6.02
C LYS A 106 43.95 31.12 7.54
N LEU A 107 42.76 30.90 8.09
CA LEU A 107 42.49 30.96 9.53
C LEU A 107 43.13 29.80 10.31
N PHE A 108 43.57 28.73 9.63
CA PHE A 108 44.36 27.64 10.24
C PHE A 108 45.67 28.14 10.89
N GLN A 109 46.17 29.32 10.52
CA GLN A 109 47.35 29.96 11.13
C GLN A 109 47.10 30.36 12.60
N SER A 110 45.86 30.59 13.00
CA SER A 110 45.52 30.93 14.38
C SER A 110 45.49 29.68 15.26
N LYS A 111 45.99 29.83 16.49
CA LYS A 111 45.96 28.80 17.54
C LYS A 111 44.75 28.94 18.48
N ASP A 112 43.86 29.91 18.24
CA ASP A 112 42.67 30.13 19.07
C ASP A 112 41.64 29.01 18.86
N ALA A 113 41.23 28.36 19.96
CA ALA A 113 40.34 27.20 19.91
C ALA A 113 38.92 27.54 19.44
N ASN A 114 38.43 28.73 19.75
CA ASN A 114 37.09 29.17 19.35
C ASN A 114 37.03 29.48 17.86
N LEU A 115 38.04 30.20 17.34
CA LEU A 115 38.15 30.45 15.90
C LEU A 115 38.31 29.15 15.11
N ARG A 116 39.13 28.20 15.60
CA ARG A 116 39.26 26.86 14.98
C ARG A 116 37.94 26.10 14.93
N ARG A 117 37.12 26.13 15.99
CA ARG A 117 35.78 25.51 16.01
C ARG A 117 34.84 26.14 14.98
N MET A 118 34.80 27.47 14.91
CA MET A 118 33.97 28.19 13.94
C MET A 118 34.40 27.89 12.50
N MET A 119 35.70 27.80 12.26
CA MET A 119 36.27 27.43 10.97
C MET A 119 35.87 25.99 10.57
N TYR A 120 35.98 25.01 11.47
CA TYR A 120 35.53 23.63 11.20
C TYR A 120 34.04 23.57 10.84
N LEU A 121 33.20 24.32 11.55
CA LEU A 121 31.76 24.41 11.26
C LEU A 121 31.51 25.00 9.88
N PHE A 122 32.17 26.11 9.54
CA PHE A 122 32.03 26.75 8.23
C PHE A 122 32.46 25.83 7.09
N ILE A 123 33.63 25.21 7.21
CA ILE A 123 34.14 24.26 6.21
C ILE A 123 33.15 23.11 6.04
N LYS A 124 32.59 22.57 7.13
CA LYS A 124 31.62 21.46 7.08
C LYS A 124 30.33 21.81 6.32
N GLU A 125 29.85 23.04 6.41
CA GLU A 125 28.63 23.46 5.70
C GLU A 125 28.90 23.81 4.23
N VAL A 126 30.07 24.38 3.93
CA VAL A 126 30.42 24.85 2.58
C VAL A 126 31.08 23.77 1.71
N ALA A 127 31.58 22.68 2.32
CA ALA A 127 32.25 21.58 1.64
C ALA A 127 31.45 20.97 0.47
N GLU A 128 30.13 20.82 0.62
CA GLU A 128 29.27 20.24 -0.43
C GLU A 128 29.02 21.19 -1.60
N ALA A 129 29.14 22.50 -1.38
CA ALA A 129 28.94 23.53 -2.40
C ALA A 129 30.25 23.96 -3.09
N THR A 130 31.39 23.43 -2.65
CA THR A 130 32.72 23.77 -3.16
C THR A 130 33.21 22.67 -4.11
N ALA A 131 33.89 23.05 -5.18
CA ALA A 131 34.43 22.09 -6.15
C ALA A 131 35.45 21.15 -5.47
N ALA A 132 35.38 19.83 -5.76
CA ALA A 132 36.19 18.81 -5.11
C ALA A 132 37.70 19.12 -5.12
N ASP A 133 38.21 19.67 -6.23
CA ASP A 133 39.62 20.06 -6.40
C ASP A 133 40.07 21.16 -5.42
N GLU A 134 39.16 22.08 -5.07
CA GLU A 134 39.46 23.18 -4.13
C GLU A 134 39.43 22.68 -2.67
N VAL A 135 38.60 21.69 -2.38
CA VAL A 135 38.48 21.12 -1.04
C VAL A 135 39.72 20.32 -0.64
N ILE A 136 40.50 19.81 -1.60
CA ILE A 136 41.78 19.11 -1.35
C ILE A 136 42.77 19.97 -0.53
N ILE A 137 42.72 21.30 -0.70
CA ILE A 137 43.65 22.24 -0.06
C ILE A 137 43.56 22.20 1.47
N VAL A 138 42.37 21.93 2.03
CA VAL A 138 42.21 21.82 3.49
C VAL A 138 42.60 20.45 4.04
N THR A 139 42.69 19.41 3.19
CA THR A 139 42.95 18.03 3.62
C THR A 139 44.28 17.90 4.35
N GLN A 140 45.34 18.56 3.88
CA GLN A 140 46.65 18.48 4.55
C GLN A 140 46.64 19.18 5.92
N SER A 141 45.97 20.33 6.02
CA SER A 141 45.84 21.08 7.27
C SER A 141 45.01 20.30 8.29
N LEU A 142 43.90 19.69 7.85
CA LEU A 142 43.06 18.84 8.68
C LEU A 142 43.76 17.54 9.09
N THR A 143 44.57 16.95 8.22
CA THR A 143 45.39 15.76 8.53
C THR A 143 46.44 16.07 9.60
N LYS A 144 47.03 17.28 9.55
CA LYS A 144 47.91 17.77 10.62
C LYS A 144 47.18 17.95 11.94
N ASP A 145 45.96 18.48 11.93
CA ASP A 145 45.16 18.66 13.14
C ASP A 145 44.67 17.33 13.73
N MET A 146 44.43 16.32 12.88
CA MET A 146 44.11 14.94 13.28
C MET A 146 45.23 14.27 14.08
N SER A 147 46.48 14.69 13.88
CA SER A 147 47.66 14.19 14.60
C SER A 147 48.19 15.16 15.68
N SER A 148 47.45 16.23 15.99
CA SER A 148 47.88 17.20 17.01
C SER A 148 47.69 16.69 18.43
N ASP A 149 48.48 17.20 19.38
CA ASP A 149 48.35 16.88 20.81
C ASP A 149 47.03 17.38 21.45
N VAL A 150 46.28 18.23 20.74
CA VAL A 150 45.01 18.79 21.22
C VAL A 150 43.84 17.92 20.76
N ASP A 151 43.24 17.20 21.69
CA ASP A 151 42.11 16.28 21.46
C ASP A 151 40.93 16.93 20.72
N LEU A 152 40.64 18.19 21.04
CA LEU A 152 39.57 18.95 20.41
C LEU A 152 39.84 19.19 18.91
N TYR A 153 41.10 19.38 18.53
CA TYR A 153 41.47 19.55 17.12
C TYR A 153 41.39 18.20 16.41
N ARG A 154 41.89 17.12 17.04
CA ARG A 154 41.81 15.78 16.48
C ARG A 154 40.37 15.38 16.15
N ALA A 155 39.47 15.46 17.13
CA ALA A 155 38.08 15.03 16.96
C ALA A 155 37.30 15.85 15.94
N ASN A 156 37.46 17.17 15.93
CA ASN A 156 36.75 18.01 14.96
C ASN A 156 37.34 17.89 13.56
N ALA A 157 38.66 17.75 13.42
CA ALA A 157 39.30 17.51 12.13
C ALA A 157 38.80 16.20 11.49
N ILE A 158 38.70 15.12 12.27
CA ILE A 158 38.12 13.84 11.80
C ILE A 158 36.69 14.04 11.28
N ARG A 159 35.82 14.74 12.04
CA ARG A 159 34.42 14.98 11.62
C ARG A 159 34.31 15.80 10.33
N VAL A 160 35.20 16.77 10.13
CA VAL A 160 35.22 17.60 8.92
C VAL A 160 35.75 16.81 7.74
N LEU A 161 36.87 16.10 7.92
CA LEU A 161 37.48 15.26 6.89
C LEU A 161 36.49 14.23 6.34
N CYS A 162 35.70 13.59 7.20
CA CYS A 162 34.82 12.51 6.76
C CYS A 162 33.64 12.97 5.89
N ARG A 163 33.36 14.28 5.82
CA ARG A 163 32.39 14.87 4.88
C ARG A 163 33.03 15.27 3.54
N ILE A 164 34.35 15.37 3.49
CA ILE A 164 35.14 15.94 2.39
C ILE A 164 35.86 14.85 1.58
N ILE A 165 36.30 13.77 2.22
CA ILE A 165 37.22 12.80 1.62
C ILE A 165 36.54 11.90 0.59
N ASP A 166 37.30 11.60 -0.47
CA ASP A 166 37.02 10.52 -1.42
C ASP A 166 37.70 9.20 -0.99
N GLY A 167 37.44 8.12 -1.72
CA GLY A 167 37.99 6.79 -1.41
C GLY A 167 39.52 6.70 -1.48
N SER A 168 40.16 7.53 -2.32
CA SER A 168 41.63 7.55 -2.45
C SER A 168 42.28 8.23 -1.23
N MET A 169 41.72 9.36 -0.79
CA MET A 169 42.17 10.08 0.39
C MET A 169 41.89 9.29 1.66
N LEU A 170 40.74 8.59 1.72
CA LEU A 170 40.40 7.74 2.85
C LEU A 170 41.45 6.64 3.07
N ASN A 171 41.96 6.01 2.02
CA ASN A 171 43.06 5.03 2.12
C ASN A 171 44.34 5.66 2.71
N ALA A 172 44.66 6.90 2.35
CA ALA A 172 45.86 7.59 2.86
C ALA A 172 45.75 7.91 4.37
N ILE A 173 44.55 8.24 4.85
CA ILE A 173 44.32 8.61 6.26
C ILE A 173 43.83 7.44 7.14
N GLU A 174 43.56 6.27 6.56
CA GLU A 174 42.98 5.10 7.22
C GLU A 174 43.67 4.76 8.54
N ARG A 175 45.01 4.74 8.54
CA ARG A 175 45.82 4.42 9.71
C ARG A 175 45.53 5.35 10.89
N TYR A 176 45.34 6.64 10.62
CA TYR A 176 45.05 7.63 11.66
C TYR A 176 43.64 7.48 12.22
N ILE A 177 42.67 7.14 11.37
CA ILE A 177 41.28 6.88 11.80
C ILE A 177 41.24 5.62 12.69
N LYS A 178 41.92 4.53 12.31
CA LYS A 178 42.05 3.31 13.13
C LYS A 178 42.62 3.61 14.51
N GLN A 179 43.69 4.42 14.58
CA GLN A 179 44.26 4.87 15.85
C GLN A 179 43.29 5.72 16.66
N ALA A 180 42.52 6.59 16.00
CA ALA A 180 41.53 7.44 16.66
C ALA A 180 40.35 6.64 17.23
N ILE A 181 39.94 5.54 16.61
CA ILE A 181 38.87 4.65 17.10
C ILE A 181 39.21 4.06 18.48
N VAL A 182 40.47 3.68 18.71
CA VAL A 182 40.96 3.08 19.94
C VAL A 182 41.59 4.12 20.89
N ASP A 183 41.35 5.41 20.64
CA ASP A 183 41.95 6.47 21.46
C ASP A 183 41.41 6.46 22.90
N ARG A 184 42.28 6.84 23.86
CA ARG A 184 41.90 6.95 25.28
C ARG A 184 40.85 8.03 25.51
N ASN A 185 40.85 9.09 24.70
CA ASN A 185 39.85 10.14 24.81
C ASN A 185 38.57 9.74 24.06
N ALA A 186 37.50 9.57 24.83
CA ALA A 186 36.18 9.23 24.33
C ALA A 186 35.64 10.18 23.24
N LEU A 187 36.00 11.47 23.29
CA LEU A 187 35.55 12.46 22.30
C LEU A 187 36.19 12.20 20.92
N VAL A 188 37.45 11.76 20.89
CA VAL A 188 38.16 11.39 19.64
C VAL A 188 37.62 10.06 19.11
N ALA A 189 37.55 9.03 19.96
CA ALA A 189 37.02 7.72 19.61
C ALA A 189 35.58 7.77 19.10
N SER A 190 34.70 8.47 19.81
CA SER A 190 33.30 8.67 19.40
C SER A 190 33.20 9.40 18.06
N SER A 191 34.05 10.40 17.82
CA SER A 191 34.07 11.13 16.55
C SER A 191 34.56 10.26 15.38
N ALA A 192 35.57 9.41 15.61
CA ALA A 192 36.06 8.47 14.61
C ALA A 192 35.03 7.38 14.28
N LEU A 193 34.31 6.86 15.28
CA LEU A 193 33.25 5.87 15.08
C LEU A 193 32.05 6.44 14.30
N VAL A 194 31.55 7.62 14.68
CA VAL A 194 30.47 8.30 13.92
C VAL A 194 30.91 8.61 12.50
N SER A 195 32.17 9.01 12.34
CA SER A 195 32.75 9.21 11.02
C SER A 195 32.78 7.92 10.19
N GLY A 196 33.12 6.77 10.79
CA GLY A 196 33.02 5.47 10.15
C GLY A 196 31.60 5.12 9.69
N ILE A 197 30.58 5.47 10.48
CA ILE A 197 29.15 5.28 10.13
C ILE A 197 28.75 6.10 8.89
N HIS A 198 29.33 7.29 8.70
CA HIS A 198 29.09 8.07 7.48
C HIS A 198 29.88 7.51 6.29
N LEU A 199 31.13 7.11 6.51
CA LEU A 199 32.03 6.65 5.45
C LEU A 199 31.64 5.29 4.86
N ILE A 200 31.03 4.41 5.65
CA ILE A 200 30.64 3.06 5.16
C ILE A 200 29.64 3.14 4.01
N LYS A 201 28.81 4.19 3.95
CA LYS A 201 27.83 4.39 2.88
C LYS A 201 28.49 4.64 1.52
N ASN A 202 29.60 5.36 1.49
CA ASN A 202 30.29 5.74 0.26
C ASN A 202 31.50 4.86 -0.05
N ASN A 203 32.15 4.29 0.98
CA ASN A 203 33.41 3.54 0.87
C ASN A 203 33.39 2.28 1.76
N PRO A 204 32.50 1.31 1.50
CA PRO A 204 32.28 0.18 2.40
C PRO A 204 33.51 -0.74 2.54
N ASP A 205 34.27 -0.97 1.47
CA ASP A 205 35.42 -1.89 1.47
C ASP A 205 36.54 -1.45 2.40
N ILE A 206 36.77 -0.14 2.51
CA ILE A 206 37.79 0.41 3.39
C ILE A 206 37.37 0.24 4.85
N VAL A 207 36.12 0.60 5.18
CA VAL A 207 35.60 0.58 6.55
C VAL A 207 35.43 -0.85 7.09
N ARG A 208 35.11 -1.83 6.22
CA ARG A 208 35.07 -3.25 6.61
C ARG A 208 36.40 -3.78 7.15
N ARG A 209 37.54 -3.14 6.84
CA ARG A 209 38.86 -3.50 7.40
C ARG A 209 39.09 -3.02 8.82
N TRP A 210 38.14 -2.31 9.44
CA TRP A 210 38.26 -1.68 10.77
C TRP A 210 37.61 -2.53 11.88
N VAL A 211 37.18 -3.75 11.57
CA VAL A 211 36.41 -4.61 12.49
C VAL A 211 37.12 -4.81 13.83
N ASN A 212 38.44 -4.98 13.85
CA ASN A 212 39.18 -5.26 15.08
C ASN A 212 39.20 -4.05 16.01
N GLU A 213 39.50 -2.87 15.47
CA GLU A 213 39.52 -1.61 16.22
C GLU A 213 38.12 -1.23 16.72
N VAL A 214 37.09 -1.42 15.88
CA VAL A 214 35.69 -1.17 16.29
C VAL A 214 35.26 -2.18 17.36
N GLN A 215 35.67 -3.45 17.26
CA GLN A 215 35.38 -4.47 18.27
C GLN A 215 36.01 -4.14 19.63
N GLU A 216 37.20 -3.54 19.64
CA GLU A 216 37.83 -3.03 20.87
C GLU A 216 37.02 -1.85 21.45
N ALA A 217 36.56 -0.93 20.61
CA ALA A 217 35.74 0.20 21.02
C ALA A 217 34.38 -0.20 21.65
N VAL A 218 33.79 -1.32 21.23
CA VAL A 218 32.57 -1.89 21.84
C VAL A 218 32.79 -2.28 23.32
N ASN A 219 34.01 -2.69 23.68
CA ASN A 219 34.39 -3.04 25.05
C ASN A 219 34.83 -1.82 25.88
N SER A 220 34.73 -0.60 25.33
CA SER A 220 35.09 0.63 26.03
C SER A 220 34.25 0.84 27.29
N THR A 221 34.83 1.53 28.27
CA THR A 221 34.14 1.91 29.51
C THR A 221 33.20 3.09 29.34
N ASN A 222 33.28 3.82 28.22
CA ASN A 222 32.48 5.01 27.96
C ASN A 222 31.20 4.66 27.17
N ASP A 223 30.05 5.11 27.68
CA ASP A 223 28.73 4.76 27.15
C ASP A 223 28.51 5.17 25.68
N MET A 224 29.04 6.34 25.27
CA MET A 224 28.87 6.85 23.90
C MET A 224 29.78 6.13 22.91
N VAL A 225 31.01 5.80 23.32
CA VAL A 225 31.95 5.03 22.49
C VAL A 225 31.42 3.63 22.27
N GLN A 226 30.91 2.99 23.33
CA GLN A 226 30.26 1.69 23.22
C GLN A 226 29.03 1.73 22.30
N TYR A 227 28.19 2.75 22.40
CA TYR A 227 27.02 2.92 21.52
C TYR A 227 27.41 3.06 20.04
N HIS A 228 28.32 3.97 19.71
CA HIS A 228 28.77 4.14 18.32
C HIS A 228 29.54 2.93 17.79
N GLY A 229 30.30 2.25 18.66
CA GLY A 229 31.00 1.01 18.31
C GLY A 229 30.05 -0.11 17.93
N VAL A 230 28.98 -0.32 18.72
CA VAL A 230 27.94 -1.31 18.41
C VAL A 230 27.23 -0.98 17.10
N SER A 231 26.90 0.30 16.88
CA SER A 231 26.23 0.76 15.66
C SER A 231 27.09 0.55 14.40
N LEU A 232 28.37 0.95 14.43
CA LEU A 232 29.28 0.79 13.30
C LEU A 232 29.57 -0.70 13.03
N LEU A 233 29.78 -1.50 14.07
CA LEU A 233 30.08 -2.92 13.91
C LEU A 233 28.91 -3.68 13.29
N TYR A 234 27.67 -3.32 13.65
CA TYR A 234 26.49 -3.88 13.00
C TYR A 234 26.45 -3.51 11.51
N GLN A 235 26.64 -2.25 11.14
CA GLN A 235 26.65 -1.83 9.72
C GLN A 235 27.75 -2.52 8.90
N ILE A 236 28.92 -2.78 9.51
CA ILE A 236 29.99 -3.53 8.85
C ILE A 236 29.56 -4.98 8.55
N ARG A 237 28.79 -5.59 9.46
CA ARG A 237 28.40 -7.01 9.39
C ARG A 237 27.01 -7.24 8.78
N GLN A 238 26.20 -6.21 8.53
CA GLN A 238 24.78 -6.35 8.17
C GLN A 238 24.53 -7.27 6.97
N HIS A 239 25.45 -7.30 5.98
CA HIS A 239 25.34 -8.16 4.80
C HIS A 239 25.71 -9.65 5.07
N ASP A 240 26.29 -9.98 6.23
CA ASP A 240 26.61 -11.36 6.63
C ASP A 240 25.76 -11.78 7.84
N LYS A 241 24.70 -12.55 7.55
CA LYS A 241 23.73 -13.04 8.55
C LYS A 241 24.38 -13.84 9.67
N LEU A 242 25.39 -14.68 9.36
CA LEU A 242 26.07 -15.49 10.37
C LEU A 242 26.96 -14.63 11.28
N ALA A 243 27.62 -13.62 10.71
CA ALA A 243 28.41 -12.66 11.48
C ALA A 243 27.55 -11.80 12.40
N VAL A 244 26.35 -11.39 11.95
CA VAL A 244 25.36 -10.67 12.76
C VAL A 244 24.83 -11.53 13.90
N SER A 245 24.45 -12.79 13.62
CA SER A 245 23.98 -13.72 14.65
C SER A 245 25.05 -13.94 15.75
N LYS A 246 26.29 -14.27 15.36
CA LYS A 246 27.41 -14.43 16.31
C LYS A 246 27.69 -13.15 17.11
N PHE A 247 27.63 -11.99 16.45
CA PHE A 247 27.80 -10.69 17.08
C PHE A 247 26.75 -10.45 18.17
N ILE A 248 25.47 -10.64 17.86
CA ILE A 248 24.37 -10.47 18.80
C ILE A 248 24.51 -11.44 19.98
N THR A 249 24.76 -12.73 19.72
CA THR A 249 24.96 -13.74 20.79
C THR A 249 26.15 -13.39 21.69
N GLN A 250 27.23 -12.85 21.14
CA GLN A 250 28.38 -12.39 21.92
C GLN A 250 28.00 -11.21 22.81
N LEU A 251 27.32 -10.19 22.28
CA LEU A 251 26.91 -9.02 23.04
C LEU A 251 25.83 -9.33 24.09
N GLN A 252 25.01 -10.35 23.90
CA GLN A 252 24.05 -10.78 24.93
C GLN A 252 24.74 -11.36 26.17
N LYS A 253 25.93 -11.96 26.00
CA LYS A 253 26.75 -12.45 27.11
C LYS A 253 27.51 -11.32 27.80
N THR A 254 27.91 -10.31 27.04
CA THR A 254 28.61 -9.13 27.56
C THR A 254 27.61 -8.10 28.08
N ASN A 255 27.49 -7.92 29.40
CA ASN A 255 26.60 -6.88 29.94
C ASN A 255 27.07 -5.49 29.47
N LEU A 256 26.38 -4.92 28.47
CA LEU A 256 26.60 -3.56 28.00
C LEU A 256 26.25 -2.56 29.10
N ARG A 257 27.05 -1.50 29.22
CA ARG A 257 26.87 -0.44 30.23
C ARG A 257 25.97 0.68 29.69
N SER A 258 26.13 1.00 28.42
CA SER A 258 25.36 2.04 27.74
C SER A 258 23.92 1.60 27.50
N ASN A 259 22.96 2.33 28.07
CA ASN A 259 21.54 2.07 27.84
C ASN A 259 21.14 2.24 26.37
N LEU A 260 21.78 3.16 25.65
CA LEU A 260 21.55 3.37 24.22
C LEU A 260 22.07 2.19 23.39
N ALA A 261 23.23 1.63 23.76
CA ALA A 261 23.76 0.43 23.09
C ALA A 261 22.86 -0.79 23.35
N THR A 262 22.31 -0.91 24.56
CA THR A 262 21.34 -1.95 24.89
C THR A 262 20.05 -1.82 24.06
N CYS A 263 19.55 -0.59 23.84
CA CYS A 263 18.41 -0.38 22.93
C CYS A 263 18.72 -0.78 21.49
N LEU A 264 19.91 -0.48 20.97
CA LEU A 264 20.32 -0.97 19.65
C LEU A 264 20.39 -2.49 19.60
N LEU A 265 20.97 -3.13 20.62
CA LEU A 265 21.05 -4.58 20.71
C LEU A 265 19.65 -5.22 20.71
N ILE A 266 18.67 -4.61 21.40
CA ILE A 266 17.27 -5.05 21.36
C ILE A 266 16.70 -4.94 19.94
N ARG A 267 16.90 -3.81 19.25
CA ARG A 267 16.44 -3.63 17.86
C ARG A 267 17.04 -4.65 16.91
N TYR A 268 18.35 -4.89 16.99
CA TYR A 268 19.03 -5.88 16.15
C TYR A 268 18.60 -7.31 16.48
N THR A 269 18.36 -7.62 17.76
CA THR A 269 17.79 -8.92 18.18
C THR A 269 16.39 -9.11 17.60
N ALA A 270 15.54 -8.07 17.62
CA ALA A 270 14.19 -8.12 17.06
C ALA A 270 14.18 -8.21 15.53
N ALA A 271 15.11 -7.54 14.84
CA ALA A 271 15.27 -7.67 13.39
C ALA A 271 15.68 -9.11 13.01
N LEU A 272 16.69 -9.67 13.69
CA LEU A 272 17.12 -11.05 13.48
C LEU A 272 16.01 -12.07 13.74
N LEU A 273 15.17 -11.84 14.75
CA LEU A 273 14.01 -12.69 15.07
C LEU A 273 12.89 -12.59 14.02
N ARG A 274 12.68 -11.44 13.39
CA ARG A 274 11.72 -11.30 12.28
C ARG A 274 12.16 -12.08 11.05
N GLU A 275 13.44 -12.03 10.72
CA GLU A 275 13.99 -12.76 9.56
C GLU A 275 14.08 -14.28 9.78
N ASN A 276 14.32 -14.73 11.02
CA ASN A 276 14.53 -16.15 11.35
C ASN A 276 13.51 -16.67 12.38
N ALA A 277 12.22 -16.41 12.16
CA ALA A 277 11.15 -16.74 13.13
C ALA A 277 11.10 -18.22 13.55
N ASN A 278 11.50 -19.15 12.68
CA ASN A 278 11.48 -20.60 12.92
C ASN A 278 12.87 -21.24 13.17
N GLY A 279 13.92 -20.44 13.36
CA GLY A 279 15.28 -20.95 13.58
C GLY A 279 15.48 -21.53 14.98
N GLN A 280 16.35 -22.55 15.11
CA GLN A 280 16.75 -23.16 16.40
C GLN A 280 17.37 -22.16 17.40
N ASP A 281 17.88 -21.01 16.91
CA ASP A 281 18.50 -19.96 17.72
C ASP A 281 17.51 -18.92 18.30
N SER A 282 16.20 -19.06 18.06
CA SER A 282 15.18 -18.08 18.48
C SER A 282 14.94 -18.03 19.99
N ALA A 283 14.94 -19.17 20.69
CA ALA A 283 14.60 -19.24 22.12
C ALA A 283 15.55 -18.44 23.05
N PRO A 284 16.88 -18.49 22.89
CA PRO A 284 17.81 -17.64 23.66
C PRO A 284 17.60 -16.14 23.43
N LEU A 285 17.25 -15.75 22.19
CA LEU A 285 17.00 -14.35 21.83
C LEU A 285 15.72 -13.82 22.50
N TYR A 286 14.65 -14.62 22.53
CA TYR A 286 13.44 -14.28 23.29
C TYR A 286 13.71 -14.17 24.80
N ALA A 287 14.47 -15.10 25.37
CA ALA A 287 14.86 -15.05 26.79
C ALA A 287 15.67 -13.79 27.13
N PHE A 288 16.52 -13.32 26.20
CA PHE A 288 17.22 -12.05 26.34
C PHE A 288 16.25 -10.86 26.38
N LEU A 289 15.28 -10.77 25.46
CA LEU A 289 14.28 -9.69 25.46
C LEU A 289 13.45 -9.68 26.76
N GLN A 290 13.05 -10.85 27.27
CA GLN A 290 12.36 -10.96 28.55
C GLN A 290 13.22 -10.50 29.73
N LYS A 291 14.52 -10.79 29.72
CA LYS A 291 15.47 -10.28 30.72
C LYS A 291 15.54 -8.75 30.67
N MET A 292 15.46 -8.15 29.47
CA MET A 292 15.53 -6.69 29.30
C MET A 292 14.30 -5.96 29.87
N LEU A 293 13.12 -6.60 29.93
CA LEU A 293 11.93 -6.04 30.59
C LEU A 293 12.14 -5.73 32.09
N ARG A 294 13.11 -6.38 32.74
CA ARG A 294 13.39 -6.23 34.19
C ARG A 294 14.52 -5.24 34.49
N GLN A 295 15.03 -4.52 33.49
CA GLN A 295 16.05 -3.52 33.71
C GLN A 295 15.52 -2.32 34.51
N LYS A 296 16.44 -1.47 35.01
CA LYS A 296 16.07 -0.26 35.78
C LYS A 296 15.75 0.95 34.91
N ASN A 297 16.23 0.98 33.66
CA ASN A 297 16.06 2.13 32.79
C ASN A 297 14.78 2.02 31.96
N GLU A 298 13.88 2.99 32.11
CA GLU A 298 12.59 3.09 31.39
C GLU A 298 12.74 2.96 29.86
N MET A 299 13.80 3.51 29.27
CA MET A 299 14.04 3.45 27.82
C MET A 299 14.29 2.01 27.33
N VAL A 300 15.09 1.24 28.08
CA VAL A 300 15.41 -0.15 27.74
C VAL A 300 14.18 -1.04 27.93
N ILE A 301 13.45 -0.81 29.02
CA ILE A 301 12.21 -1.53 29.32
C ILE A 301 11.18 -1.30 28.21
N TYR A 302 10.99 -0.05 27.79
CA TYR A 302 10.04 0.29 26.72
C TYR A 302 10.46 -0.30 25.37
N GLU A 303 11.73 -0.18 24.98
CA GLU A 303 12.22 -0.74 23.71
C GLU A 303 12.08 -2.27 23.68
N ALA A 304 12.33 -2.95 24.80
CA ALA A 304 12.11 -4.40 24.93
C ALA A 304 10.62 -4.77 24.83
N ALA A 305 9.74 -4.02 25.48
CA ALA A 305 8.29 -4.24 25.40
C ALA A 305 7.77 -4.02 23.97
N LYS A 306 8.18 -2.93 23.32
CA LYS A 306 7.84 -2.64 21.93
C LYS A 306 8.32 -3.74 20.98
N ALA A 307 9.57 -4.19 21.13
CA ALA A 307 10.15 -5.26 20.31
C ALA A 307 9.37 -6.58 20.46
N LEU A 308 9.01 -6.96 21.69
CA LEU A 308 8.20 -8.16 21.94
C LEU A 308 6.78 -8.05 21.38
N CYS A 309 6.17 -6.86 21.43
CA CYS A 309 4.86 -6.61 20.87
C CYS A 309 4.81 -6.66 19.33
N ALA A 310 5.93 -6.37 18.66
CA ALA A 310 6.05 -6.40 17.21
C ALA A 310 6.37 -7.80 16.65
N LEU A 311 6.82 -8.73 17.50
CA LEU A 311 7.16 -10.10 17.11
C LEU A 311 5.94 -11.03 17.22
N PRO A 312 5.85 -12.09 16.40
CA PRO A 312 4.83 -13.12 16.53
C PRO A 312 5.16 -14.02 17.74
N VAL A 313 4.84 -13.55 18.95
CA VAL A 313 5.15 -14.26 20.21
C VAL A 313 3.91 -14.88 20.83
N ASP A 314 4.09 -15.99 21.55
CA ASP A 314 3.08 -16.61 22.39
C ASP A 314 2.42 -15.61 23.37
N ALA A 315 1.12 -15.81 23.63
CA ALA A 315 0.33 -14.95 24.51
C ALA A 315 0.91 -14.78 25.93
N ARG A 316 1.71 -15.74 26.41
CA ARG A 316 2.37 -15.68 27.74
C ARG A 316 3.43 -14.58 27.82
N ASP A 317 4.25 -14.45 26.78
CA ASP A 317 5.35 -13.50 26.76
C ASP A 317 4.85 -12.09 26.45
N LEU A 318 3.85 -12.01 25.56
CA LEU A 318 3.13 -10.77 25.29
C LEU A 318 2.44 -10.22 26.55
N THR A 319 1.93 -11.09 27.43
CA THR A 319 1.36 -10.68 28.72
C THR A 319 2.38 -9.95 29.60
N GLN A 320 3.64 -10.38 29.65
CA GLN A 320 4.67 -9.70 30.44
C GLN A 320 4.98 -8.30 29.91
N ALA A 321 5.07 -8.16 28.58
CA ALA A 321 5.24 -6.87 27.94
C ALA A 321 4.04 -5.93 28.21
N ILE A 322 2.81 -6.44 28.14
CA ILE A 322 1.60 -5.66 28.41
C ILE A 322 1.54 -5.17 29.86
N VAL A 323 1.92 -5.99 30.85
CA VAL A 323 1.97 -5.57 32.26
C VAL A 323 2.95 -4.41 32.48
N VAL A 324 4.08 -4.42 31.77
CA VAL A 324 5.05 -3.32 31.80
C VAL A 324 4.49 -2.06 31.15
N LEU A 325 3.82 -2.19 30.00
CA LEU A 325 3.16 -1.06 29.33
C LEU A 325 2.03 -0.49 30.21
N GLN A 326 1.29 -1.34 30.93
CA GLN A 326 0.26 -0.94 31.89
C GLN A 326 0.86 -0.06 33.00
N LEU A 327 2.01 -0.42 33.55
CA LEU A 327 2.71 0.40 34.55
C LEU A 327 3.06 1.80 33.99
N PHE A 328 3.41 1.90 32.70
CA PHE A 328 3.70 3.17 32.05
C PHE A 328 2.47 4.05 31.82
N LEU A 329 1.26 3.48 31.74
CA LEU A 329 0.01 4.26 31.67
C LEU A 329 -0.21 5.10 32.94
N GLY A 330 0.18 4.57 34.10
CA GLY A 330 0.12 5.26 35.39
C GLY A 330 1.29 6.19 35.70
N SER A 331 2.24 6.38 34.77
CA SER A 331 3.43 7.21 35.00
C SER A 331 3.10 8.70 35.04
N SER A 332 3.82 9.47 35.86
CA SER A 332 3.72 10.95 35.86
C SER A 332 4.31 11.61 34.61
N LYS A 333 5.08 10.86 33.79
CA LYS A 333 5.73 11.38 32.58
C LYS A 333 4.81 11.22 31.36
N PRO A 334 4.38 12.32 30.70
CA PRO A 334 3.52 12.25 29.50
C PRO A 334 4.14 11.44 28.35
N THR A 335 5.46 11.49 28.18
CA THR A 335 6.17 10.74 27.13
C THR A 335 6.03 9.23 27.27
N LEU A 336 6.11 8.70 28.49
CA LEU A 336 5.94 7.26 28.75
C LEU A 336 4.48 6.83 28.53
N ARG A 337 3.53 7.64 28.99
CA ARG A 337 2.10 7.36 28.78
C ARG A 337 1.77 7.32 27.30
N PHE A 338 2.23 8.29 26.52
CA PHE A 338 2.04 8.31 25.07
C PHE A 338 2.65 7.09 24.38
N ALA A 339 3.90 6.76 24.72
CA ALA A 339 4.62 5.62 24.16
C ALA A 339 3.91 4.28 24.48
N ALA A 340 3.41 4.13 25.70
CA ALA A 340 2.66 2.97 26.15
C ALA A 340 1.34 2.81 25.41
N VAL A 341 0.49 3.85 25.39
CA VAL A 341 -0.80 3.82 24.68
C VAL A 341 -0.61 3.55 23.19
N ARG A 342 0.38 4.18 22.54
CA ARG A 342 0.68 3.95 21.12
C ARG A 342 0.98 2.48 20.83
N THR A 343 1.82 1.85 21.66
CA THR A 343 2.21 0.44 21.49
C THR A 343 1.04 -0.49 21.76
N LEU A 344 0.24 -0.22 22.81
CA LEU A 344 -0.98 -0.98 23.10
C LEU A 344 -2.02 -0.86 21.98
N SER A 345 -2.12 0.30 21.33
CA SER A 345 -3.02 0.50 20.18
C SER A 345 -2.65 -0.37 18.97
N GLN A 346 -1.34 -0.58 18.73
CA GLN A 346 -0.85 -1.49 17.70
C GLN A 346 -1.17 -2.94 18.06
N VAL A 347 -0.89 -3.36 19.31
CA VAL A 347 -1.21 -4.72 19.78
C VAL A 347 -2.72 -4.99 19.77
N ALA A 348 -3.55 -3.97 19.99
CA ALA A 348 -5.00 -4.11 19.93
C ALA A 348 -5.54 -4.43 18.53
N LEU A 349 -4.74 -4.26 17.47
CA LEU A 349 -5.12 -4.70 16.11
C LEU A 349 -4.98 -6.21 15.93
N THR A 350 -3.95 -6.81 16.51
CA THR A 350 -3.65 -8.24 16.35
C THR A 350 -4.26 -9.09 17.46
N GLN A 351 -4.14 -8.67 18.73
CA GLN A 351 -4.60 -9.43 19.89
C GLN A 351 -5.36 -8.54 20.92
N PRO A 352 -6.61 -8.13 20.62
CA PRO A 352 -7.39 -7.23 21.48
C PRO A 352 -7.61 -7.76 22.91
N MET A 353 -7.77 -9.08 23.09
CA MET A 353 -8.16 -9.70 24.36
C MET A 353 -7.12 -9.51 25.48
N LEU A 354 -5.84 -9.42 25.15
CA LEU A 354 -4.79 -9.21 26.15
C LEU A 354 -4.75 -7.76 26.63
N VAL A 355 -5.08 -6.81 25.74
CA VAL A 355 -5.08 -5.37 26.01
C VAL A 355 -6.30 -4.96 26.86
N THR A 356 -7.39 -5.74 26.86
CA THR A 356 -8.59 -5.47 27.67
C THR A 356 -8.28 -5.27 29.16
N ARG A 357 -7.22 -5.89 29.70
CA ARG A 357 -6.78 -5.70 31.10
C ARG A 357 -6.34 -4.26 31.41
N CYS A 358 -5.91 -3.52 30.41
CA CYS A 358 -5.47 -2.13 30.55
C CYS A 358 -6.61 -1.12 30.34
N ASN A 359 -7.85 -1.58 30.12
CA ASN A 359 -8.96 -0.68 29.78
C ASN A 359 -9.28 0.33 30.89
N GLU A 360 -9.23 -0.08 32.17
CA GLU A 360 -9.51 0.84 33.29
C GLU A 360 -8.47 1.96 33.37
N ASP A 361 -7.19 1.63 33.18
CA ASP A 361 -6.11 2.62 33.15
C ASP A 361 -6.21 3.54 31.92
N MET A 362 -6.60 3.00 30.76
CA MET A 362 -6.82 3.79 29.55
C MET A 362 -8.05 4.71 29.66
N GLU A 363 -9.11 4.30 30.36
CA GLU A 363 -10.27 5.16 30.63
C GLU A 363 -9.88 6.39 31.46
N ALA A 364 -8.97 6.24 32.43
CA ALA A 364 -8.42 7.37 33.18
C ALA A 364 -7.61 8.35 32.30
N LEU A 365 -7.05 7.88 31.19
CA LEU A 365 -6.29 8.72 30.24
C LEU A 365 -7.19 9.52 29.27
N ILE A 366 -8.50 9.28 29.24
CA ILE A 366 -9.43 10.09 28.42
C ILE A 366 -9.42 11.55 28.89
N THR A 367 -9.26 11.78 30.20
CA THR A 367 -9.21 13.11 30.80
C THR A 367 -7.78 13.69 30.85
N ASP A 368 -6.83 13.13 30.11
CA ASP A 368 -5.45 13.61 30.13
C ASP A 368 -5.31 15.03 29.53
N SER A 369 -4.40 15.81 30.11
CA SER A 369 -3.97 17.11 29.58
C SER A 369 -3.50 17.06 28.12
N ASN A 370 -2.88 15.95 27.70
CA ASN A 370 -2.37 15.77 26.34
C ASN A 370 -3.43 15.09 25.48
N ARG A 371 -3.99 15.86 24.53
CA ARG A 371 -5.06 15.40 23.63
C ARG A 371 -4.64 14.23 22.76
N SER A 372 -3.37 14.13 22.35
CA SER A 372 -2.90 12.97 21.57
C SER A 372 -2.92 11.67 22.37
N ILE A 373 -2.66 11.72 23.69
CA ILE A 373 -2.76 10.55 24.57
C ILE A 373 -4.22 10.15 24.70
N ALA A 374 -5.11 11.11 24.98
CA ALA A 374 -6.54 10.86 25.11
C ALA A 374 -7.16 10.28 23.83
N THR A 375 -6.84 10.82 22.64
CA THR A 375 -7.35 10.29 21.37
C THR A 375 -6.87 8.85 21.11
N LEU A 376 -5.58 8.56 21.36
CA LEU A 376 -5.07 7.19 21.21
C LEU A 376 -5.69 6.23 22.24
N ALA A 377 -5.94 6.70 23.47
CA ALA A 377 -6.60 5.91 24.51
C ALA A 377 -8.04 5.56 24.09
N ILE A 378 -8.81 6.55 23.61
CA ILE A 378 -10.16 6.35 23.06
C ILE A 378 -10.15 5.36 21.91
N THR A 379 -9.27 5.57 20.93
CA THR A 379 -9.17 4.71 19.74
C THR A 379 -8.85 3.26 20.15
N THR A 380 -7.99 3.07 21.16
CA THR A 380 -7.65 1.75 21.68
C THR A 380 -8.80 1.12 22.46
N LEU A 381 -9.48 1.89 23.32
CA LEU A 381 -10.66 1.46 24.06
C LEU A 381 -11.81 1.04 23.14
N LEU A 382 -11.99 1.71 22.00
CA LEU A 382 -13.00 1.31 21.01
C LEU A 382 -12.66 -0.02 20.32
N LYS A 383 -11.36 -0.34 20.15
CA LYS A 383 -10.93 -1.64 19.59
C LYS A 383 -11.06 -2.78 20.61
N THR A 384 -10.71 -2.51 21.86
CA THR A 384 -10.69 -3.52 22.96
C THR A 384 -11.99 -3.58 23.75
N GLY A 385 -12.91 -2.65 23.52
CA GLY A 385 -14.16 -2.50 24.25
C GLY A 385 -15.06 -3.72 24.09
N ALA A 386 -15.61 -4.18 25.22
CA ALA A 386 -16.65 -5.20 25.26
C ALA A 386 -18.03 -4.56 25.10
N GLU A 387 -19.02 -5.34 24.66
CA GLU A 387 -20.39 -4.86 24.44
C GLU A 387 -21.01 -4.16 25.68
N SER A 388 -20.66 -4.61 26.89
CA SER A 388 -21.12 -4.02 28.16
C SER A 388 -20.55 -2.63 28.45
N SER A 389 -19.38 -2.31 27.90
CA SER A 389 -18.67 -1.04 28.15
C SER A 389 -19.06 0.08 27.20
N VAL A 390 -19.69 -0.25 26.07
CA VAL A 390 -20.01 0.69 24.98
C VAL A 390 -20.81 1.90 25.50
N ASP A 391 -21.84 1.67 26.30
CA ASP A 391 -22.72 2.74 26.80
C ASP A 391 -21.98 3.73 27.73
N ARG A 392 -21.00 3.24 28.51
CA ARG A 392 -20.17 4.08 29.38
C ARG A 392 -19.14 4.88 28.58
N LEU A 393 -18.46 4.21 27.65
CA LEU A 393 -17.44 4.82 26.79
C LEU A 393 -18.03 5.93 25.92
N MET A 394 -19.20 5.71 25.31
CA MET A 394 -19.86 6.72 24.48
C MET A 394 -20.17 8.01 25.26
N LYS A 395 -20.57 7.90 26.54
CA LYS A 395 -20.81 9.09 27.38
C LYS A 395 -19.54 9.90 27.65
N GLN A 396 -18.43 9.23 27.94
CA GLN A 396 -17.14 9.90 28.19
C GLN A 396 -16.57 10.53 26.92
N ILE A 397 -16.66 9.82 25.79
CA ILE A 397 -16.16 10.29 24.49
C ILE A 397 -16.99 11.49 24.02
N SER A 398 -18.29 11.54 24.30
CA SER A 398 -19.14 12.67 23.90
C SER A 398 -18.63 14.01 24.43
N THR A 399 -18.18 14.05 25.70
CA THR A 399 -17.61 15.27 26.29
C THR A 399 -16.28 15.63 25.64
N PHE A 400 -15.43 14.63 25.36
CA PHE A 400 -14.12 14.85 24.75
C PHE A 400 -14.20 15.31 23.30
N MET A 401 -15.17 14.79 22.54
CA MET A 401 -15.30 15.02 21.11
C MET A 401 -15.61 16.50 20.77
N GLY A 402 -16.25 17.24 21.68
CA GLY A 402 -16.48 18.68 21.53
C GLY A 402 -15.22 19.55 21.71
N GLU A 403 -14.17 19.04 22.35
CA GLU A 403 -12.96 19.81 22.69
C GLU A 403 -11.77 19.57 21.73
N ILE A 404 -11.93 18.69 20.74
CA ILE A 404 -10.85 18.25 19.85
C ILE A 404 -10.98 18.80 18.42
N ALA A 405 -9.86 18.88 17.71
CA ALA A 405 -9.82 19.21 16.29
C ALA A 405 -10.43 18.10 15.42
N ASP A 406 -10.93 18.49 14.24
CA ASP A 406 -11.67 17.58 13.34
C ASP A 406 -10.85 16.37 12.88
N GLU A 407 -9.53 16.52 12.69
CA GLU A 407 -8.61 15.43 12.34
C GLU A 407 -8.69 14.24 13.33
N PHE A 408 -8.77 14.55 14.63
CA PHE A 408 -8.91 13.53 15.67
C PHE A 408 -10.32 12.96 15.73
N LYS A 409 -11.35 13.78 15.43
CA LYS A 409 -12.73 13.31 15.41
C LYS A 409 -12.95 12.26 14.31
N ILE A 410 -12.34 12.43 13.14
CA ILE A 410 -12.42 11.48 12.01
C ILE A 410 -11.93 10.09 12.45
N VAL A 411 -10.81 10.00 13.17
CA VAL A 411 -10.27 8.72 13.68
C VAL A 411 -11.25 8.04 14.64
N VAL A 412 -11.91 8.81 15.50
CA VAL A 412 -12.91 8.28 16.44
C VAL A 412 -14.16 7.78 15.71
N VAL A 413 -14.63 8.48 14.67
CA VAL A 413 -15.78 8.06 13.85
C VAL A 413 -15.49 6.74 13.15
N GLU A 414 -14.30 6.57 12.58
CA GLU A 414 -13.87 5.32 11.95
C GLU A 414 -13.84 4.15 12.96
N ALA A 415 -13.34 4.40 14.17
CA ALA A 415 -13.36 3.41 15.24
C ALA A 415 -14.80 3.05 15.68
N ILE A 416 -15.71 4.02 15.76
CA ILE A 416 -17.13 3.79 16.09
C ILE A 416 -17.83 2.98 14.99
N LYS A 417 -17.56 3.27 13.71
CA LYS A 417 -18.08 2.48 12.57
C LYS A 417 -17.69 1.01 12.73
N ASN A 418 -16.40 0.74 12.96
CA ASN A 418 -15.89 -0.62 13.12
C ASN A 418 -16.45 -1.32 14.36
N LEU A 419 -16.66 -0.58 15.46
CA LEU A 419 -17.32 -1.09 16.66
C LEU A 419 -18.80 -1.47 16.39
N CYS A 420 -19.52 -0.67 15.60
CA CYS A 420 -20.91 -0.93 15.24
C CYS A 420 -21.04 -2.18 14.34
N LEU A 421 -20.10 -2.35 13.40
CA LEU A 421 -20.03 -3.57 12.58
C LEU A 421 -19.71 -4.81 13.43
N LYS A 422 -18.89 -4.68 14.48
CA LYS A 422 -18.55 -5.76 15.41
C LYS A 422 -19.68 -6.14 16.37
N TYR A 423 -20.46 -5.15 16.85
CA TYR A 423 -21.58 -5.35 17.77
C TYR A 423 -22.89 -4.76 17.22
N PRO A 424 -23.54 -5.42 16.23
CA PRO A 424 -24.75 -4.90 15.59
C PRO A 424 -25.91 -4.64 16.55
N GLN A 425 -26.02 -5.36 17.67
CA GLN A 425 -27.10 -5.18 18.65
C GLN A 425 -27.09 -3.79 19.32
N LYS A 426 -25.92 -3.13 19.39
CA LYS A 426 -25.77 -1.80 19.96
C LYS A 426 -25.89 -0.67 18.92
N HIS A 427 -26.32 -0.98 17.69
CA HIS A 427 -26.41 -0.02 16.59
C HIS A 427 -27.20 1.25 16.96
N ARG A 428 -28.26 1.15 17.76
CA ARG A 428 -29.09 2.29 18.18
C ARG A 428 -28.29 3.37 18.91
N VAL A 429 -27.44 2.97 19.85
CA VAL A 429 -26.67 3.92 20.68
C VAL A 429 -25.57 4.56 19.84
N LEU A 430 -24.85 3.75 19.05
CA LEU A 430 -23.75 4.21 18.21
C LEU A 430 -24.23 5.10 17.06
N LEU A 431 -25.34 4.75 16.42
CA LEU A 431 -25.93 5.55 15.36
C LEU A 431 -26.44 6.90 15.89
N ASN A 432 -27.11 6.91 17.05
CA ASN A 432 -27.55 8.17 17.68
C ASN A 432 -26.35 9.04 18.06
N PHE A 433 -25.25 8.45 18.53
CA PHE A 433 -24.01 9.16 18.79
C PHE A 433 -23.48 9.84 17.51
N LEU A 434 -23.31 9.07 16.41
CA LEU A 434 -22.87 9.62 15.13
C LEU A 434 -23.81 10.72 14.61
N ALA A 435 -25.13 10.54 14.76
CA ALA A 435 -26.13 11.51 14.34
C ALA A 435 -26.14 12.81 15.15
N ASN A 436 -25.76 12.77 16.42
CA ASN A 436 -25.60 13.99 17.23
C ASN A 436 -24.41 14.81 16.71
N PHE A 437 -23.25 14.18 16.50
CA PHE A 437 -22.08 14.85 15.94
C PHE A 437 -22.24 15.24 14.48
N LEU A 438 -23.14 14.59 13.73
CA LEU A 438 -23.51 15.03 12.39
C LEU A 438 -24.26 16.37 12.41
N ARG A 439 -24.99 16.69 13.48
CA ARG A 439 -25.76 17.94 13.63
C ARG A 439 -24.98 19.12 14.18
N GLU A 440 -23.92 18.87 14.95
CA GLU A 440 -23.08 19.93 15.51
C GLU A 440 -22.27 20.68 14.44
N GLU A 441 -21.62 21.79 14.75
CA GLU A 441 -20.71 22.44 13.80
C GLU A 441 -19.45 21.58 13.55
N GLY A 442 -18.97 21.53 12.31
CA GLY A 442 -17.75 20.80 11.96
C GLY A 442 -17.38 20.91 10.48
N GLY A 443 -16.10 20.65 10.18
CA GLY A 443 -15.55 20.72 8.84
C GLY A 443 -16.08 19.65 7.88
N TYR A 444 -15.90 19.91 6.59
CA TYR A 444 -16.41 19.06 5.52
C TYR A 444 -15.93 17.60 5.61
N GLU A 445 -14.63 17.36 5.84
CA GLU A 445 -14.05 16.01 5.89
C GLU A 445 -14.59 15.18 7.05
N PHE A 446 -14.79 15.82 8.21
CA PHE A 446 -15.40 15.19 9.37
C PHE A 446 -16.85 14.76 9.09
N LYS A 447 -17.67 15.66 8.52
CA LYS A 447 -19.06 15.36 8.15
C LYS A 447 -19.17 14.31 7.06
N LYS A 448 -18.27 14.35 6.07
CA LYS A 448 -18.17 13.35 5.02
C LYS A 448 -17.90 11.97 5.61
N THR A 449 -16.94 11.87 6.52
CA THR A 449 -16.60 10.60 7.19
C THR A 449 -17.78 10.04 7.98
N ILE A 450 -18.50 10.87 8.74
CA ILE A 450 -19.71 10.43 9.46
C ILE A 450 -20.77 9.94 8.48
N THR A 451 -21.02 10.69 7.41
CA THR A 451 -22.00 10.32 6.38
C THR A 451 -21.63 8.98 5.77
N ASP A 452 -20.38 8.79 5.36
CA ASP A 452 -19.88 7.56 4.75
C ASP A 452 -19.96 6.37 5.72
N ALA A 453 -19.64 6.58 7.00
CA ALA A 453 -19.84 5.58 8.05
C ALA A 453 -21.31 5.17 8.17
N ILE A 454 -22.25 6.11 8.21
CA ILE A 454 -23.69 5.82 8.29
C ILE A 454 -24.17 5.05 7.05
N LEU A 455 -23.68 5.40 5.85
CA LEU A 455 -24.02 4.70 4.61
C LEU A 455 -23.56 3.24 4.63
N ILE A 456 -22.33 2.97 5.08
CA ILE A 456 -21.82 1.60 5.26
C ILE A 456 -22.69 0.81 6.25
N LEU A 457 -23.13 1.45 7.34
CA LEU A 457 -24.01 0.81 8.32
C LEU A 457 -25.38 0.47 7.73
N ILE A 458 -25.97 1.33 6.89
CA ILE A 458 -27.25 1.08 6.21
C ILE A 458 -27.19 -0.16 5.32
N ASP A 459 -26.07 -0.36 4.62
CA ASP A 459 -25.91 -1.51 3.71
C ASP A 459 -25.65 -2.82 4.47
N ARG A 460 -24.93 -2.78 5.60
CA ARG A 460 -24.57 -3.97 6.39
C ARG A 460 -25.63 -4.38 7.42
N ILE A 461 -26.38 -3.43 8.00
CA ILE A 461 -27.35 -3.68 9.09
C ILE A 461 -28.73 -3.17 8.67
N GLN A 462 -29.63 -4.06 8.25
CA GLN A 462 -30.96 -3.66 7.78
C GLN A 462 -31.82 -3.01 8.89
N ASP A 463 -31.66 -3.41 10.15
CA ASP A 463 -32.42 -2.87 11.28
C ASP A 463 -32.15 -1.38 11.56
N CYS A 464 -30.98 -0.86 11.16
CA CYS A 464 -30.64 0.55 11.38
C CYS A 464 -31.10 1.47 10.24
N LYS A 465 -31.54 0.90 9.11
CA LYS A 465 -31.81 1.61 7.86
C LYS A 465 -32.80 2.76 8.02
N GLU A 466 -33.98 2.51 8.59
CA GLU A 466 -35.00 3.56 8.73
C GLU A 466 -34.54 4.68 9.67
N THR A 467 -33.95 4.32 10.81
CA THR A 467 -33.42 5.31 11.76
C THR A 467 -32.28 6.13 11.17
N ALA A 468 -31.38 5.51 10.40
CA ALA A 468 -30.25 6.18 9.79
C ALA A 468 -30.68 7.14 8.67
N LEU A 469 -31.63 6.71 7.82
CA LEU A 469 -32.19 7.57 6.78
C LEU A 469 -32.91 8.79 7.38
N LEU A 470 -33.60 8.65 8.52
CA LEU A 470 -34.21 9.78 9.21
C LEU A 470 -33.18 10.76 9.76
N HIS A 471 -32.10 10.28 10.39
CA HIS A 471 -31.01 11.15 10.84
C HIS A 471 -30.33 11.90 9.68
N LEU A 472 -30.15 11.23 8.53
CA LEU A 472 -29.64 11.88 7.33
C LEU A 472 -30.62 12.90 6.75
N CYS A 473 -31.94 12.65 6.85
CA CYS A 473 -32.97 13.61 6.46
C CYS A 473 -32.96 14.86 7.33
N GLU A 474 -32.82 14.71 8.65
CA GLU A 474 -32.67 15.83 9.58
C GLU A 474 -31.41 16.64 9.26
N PHE A 475 -30.28 15.97 8.96
CA PHE A 475 -29.03 16.66 8.64
C PHE A 475 -29.13 17.52 7.37
N ILE A 476 -29.75 17.03 6.30
CA ILE A 476 -29.90 17.83 5.07
C ILE A 476 -30.86 19.01 5.23
N GLU A 477 -31.58 19.15 6.35
CA GLU A 477 -32.43 20.33 6.57
C GLU A 477 -31.64 21.62 6.74
N ASP A 478 -30.49 21.54 7.40
CA ASP A 478 -29.61 22.65 7.74
C ASP A 478 -28.16 22.40 7.26
N CYS A 479 -27.97 21.60 6.21
CA CYS A 479 -26.63 21.25 5.72
C CYS A 479 -26.05 22.35 4.82
N GLU A 480 -24.91 22.91 5.23
CA GLU A 480 -24.18 23.93 4.45
C GLU A 480 -23.40 23.32 3.25
N PHE A 481 -23.16 22.00 3.26
CA PHE A 481 -22.31 21.32 2.28
C PHE A 481 -23.10 20.74 1.12
N THR A 482 -23.12 21.44 -0.01
CA THR A 482 -23.80 21.03 -1.26
C THR A 482 -23.46 19.59 -1.69
N GLN A 483 -22.19 19.18 -1.60
CA GLN A 483 -21.76 17.83 -2.00
C GLN A 483 -22.33 16.72 -1.09
N LEU A 484 -22.49 17.00 0.21
CA LEU A 484 -23.09 16.03 1.14
C LEU A 484 -24.59 15.94 0.95
N SER A 485 -25.27 17.08 0.78
CA SER A 485 -26.70 17.14 0.48
C SER A 485 -27.06 16.36 -0.79
N THR A 486 -26.30 16.55 -1.87
CA THR A 486 -26.50 15.82 -3.14
C THR A 486 -26.26 14.31 -2.98
N LYS A 487 -25.22 13.89 -2.24
CA LYS A 487 -24.94 12.48 -1.94
C LYS A 487 -26.06 11.83 -1.13
N ILE A 488 -26.53 12.50 -0.08
CA ILE A 488 -27.62 11.99 0.78
C ILE A 488 -28.93 11.91 0.00
N LEU A 489 -29.26 12.90 -0.83
CA LEU A 489 -30.44 12.87 -1.68
C LEU A 489 -30.42 11.70 -2.67
N ARG A 490 -29.26 11.40 -3.27
CA ARG A 490 -29.10 10.20 -4.11
C ARG A 490 -29.40 8.92 -3.33
N VAL A 491 -28.84 8.79 -2.12
CA VAL A 491 -29.08 7.62 -1.26
C VAL A 491 -30.55 7.52 -0.87
N LEU A 492 -31.21 8.65 -0.56
CA LEU A 492 -32.63 8.68 -0.26
C LEU A 492 -33.47 8.19 -1.44
N GLY A 493 -33.14 8.60 -2.68
CA GLY A 493 -33.77 8.08 -3.89
C GLY A 493 -33.63 6.56 -4.05
N GLN A 494 -32.44 6.02 -3.76
CA GLN A 494 -32.16 4.60 -3.93
C GLN A 494 -32.70 3.72 -2.78
N LYS A 495 -32.61 4.15 -1.52
CA LYS A 495 -32.94 3.33 -0.35
C LYS A 495 -34.28 3.71 0.28
N GLY A 496 -34.70 4.97 0.20
CA GLY A 496 -35.97 5.46 0.76
C GLY A 496 -37.22 4.73 0.25
N PRO A 497 -37.36 4.40 -1.05
CA PRO A 497 -38.50 3.65 -1.59
C PRO A 497 -38.66 2.23 -1.01
N THR A 498 -37.59 1.66 -0.48
CA THR A 498 -37.56 0.28 0.06
C THR A 498 -37.85 0.20 1.55
N THR A 499 -38.26 1.31 2.18
CA THR A 499 -38.62 1.39 3.60
C THR A 499 -40.10 1.07 3.83
N SER A 500 -40.51 0.85 5.08
CA SER A 500 -41.91 0.57 5.42
C SER A 500 -42.86 1.75 5.10
N ALA A 501 -42.38 2.99 5.18
CA ALA A 501 -43.19 4.20 4.95
C ALA A 501 -42.48 5.23 4.03
N PRO A 502 -42.40 4.98 2.71
CA PRO A 502 -41.68 5.84 1.77
C PRO A 502 -42.18 7.29 1.69
N ALA A 503 -43.49 7.51 1.90
CA ALA A 503 -44.11 8.83 1.83
C ALA A 503 -43.51 9.84 2.83
N ARG A 504 -42.95 9.37 3.95
CA ARG A 504 -42.35 10.23 4.99
C ARG A 504 -41.11 10.98 4.48
N TYR A 505 -40.38 10.41 3.53
CA TYR A 505 -39.14 10.99 3.00
C TYR A 505 -39.40 12.09 1.97
N ILE A 506 -40.53 12.04 1.27
CA ILE A 506 -40.90 13.01 0.22
C ILE A 506 -40.93 14.44 0.76
N ARG A 507 -41.41 14.65 1.99
CA ARG A 507 -41.45 15.99 2.59
C ARG A 507 -40.06 16.63 2.69
N PHE A 508 -39.06 15.84 3.09
CA PHE A 508 -37.68 16.30 3.26
C PHE A 508 -37.07 16.64 1.90
N ILE A 509 -37.29 15.79 0.90
CA ILE A 509 -36.81 16.01 -0.48
C ILE A 509 -37.49 17.23 -1.11
N ARG A 510 -38.80 17.39 -0.93
CA ARG A 510 -39.57 18.51 -1.48
C ARG A 510 -39.10 19.86 -0.95
N ASN A 511 -38.81 19.96 0.36
CA ASN A 511 -38.32 21.21 0.94
C ASN A 511 -37.00 21.66 0.28
N ARG A 512 -36.12 20.69 -0.06
CA ARG A 512 -34.85 20.96 -0.75
C ARG A 512 -35.03 21.43 -2.20
N VAL A 513 -36.08 20.97 -2.89
CA VAL A 513 -36.42 21.47 -4.23
C VAL A 513 -36.78 22.96 -4.21
N ILE A 514 -37.20 23.53 -3.07
CA ILE A 514 -37.66 24.93 -3.01
C ILE A 514 -36.59 25.85 -2.41
N LEU A 515 -35.91 25.40 -1.35
CA LEU A 515 -35.10 26.27 -0.49
C LEU A 515 -33.61 26.28 -0.82
N GLU A 516 -33.13 25.36 -1.66
CA GLU A 516 -31.70 25.11 -1.85
C GLU A 516 -31.16 25.63 -3.18
N ASN A 517 -29.84 25.56 -3.35
CA ASN A 517 -29.16 25.89 -4.60
C ASN A 517 -29.44 24.87 -5.73
N ALA A 518 -29.17 25.27 -6.97
CA ALA A 518 -29.47 24.50 -8.16
C ALA A 518 -28.95 23.04 -8.14
N PRO A 519 -27.68 22.75 -7.75
CA PRO A 519 -27.18 21.37 -7.70
C PRO A 519 -27.98 20.48 -6.74
N VAL A 520 -28.37 20.99 -5.58
CA VAL A 520 -29.19 20.25 -4.60
C VAL A 520 -30.61 20.05 -5.11
N ARG A 521 -31.22 21.08 -5.72
CA ARG A 521 -32.53 20.97 -6.37
C ARG A 521 -32.54 19.91 -7.46
N ALA A 522 -31.52 19.89 -8.31
CA ALA A 522 -31.35 18.91 -9.38
C ALA A 522 -31.25 17.47 -8.84
N SER A 523 -30.48 17.25 -7.76
CA SER A 523 -30.41 15.95 -7.09
C SER A 523 -31.72 15.55 -6.41
N ALA A 524 -32.45 16.51 -5.83
CA ALA A 524 -33.75 16.25 -5.22
C ALA A 524 -34.81 15.85 -6.27
N VAL A 525 -34.79 16.47 -7.44
CA VAL A 525 -35.61 16.09 -8.62
C VAL A 525 -35.31 14.66 -9.06
N SER A 526 -34.03 14.27 -9.15
CA SER A 526 -33.64 12.88 -9.44
C SER A 526 -34.13 11.89 -8.38
N ALA A 527 -34.01 12.25 -7.10
CA ALA A 527 -34.48 11.41 -6.00
C ALA A 527 -36.01 11.20 -6.06
N LEU A 528 -36.78 12.28 -6.30
CA LEU A 528 -38.23 12.21 -6.48
C LEU A 528 -38.62 11.29 -7.64
N ALA A 529 -37.95 11.40 -8.79
CA ALA A 529 -38.20 10.52 -9.94
C ALA A 529 -38.01 9.03 -9.58
N GLN A 530 -36.97 8.68 -8.82
CA GLN A 530 -36.76 7.30 -8.34
C GLN A 530 -37.89 6.81 -7.42
N PHE A 531 -38.43 7.67 -6.54
CA PHE A 531 -39.61 7.34 -5.73
C PHE A 531 -40.85 7.07 -6.59
N ALA A 532 -41.06 7.88 -7.63
CA ALA A 532 -42.22 7.74 -8.53
C ALA A 532 -42.20 6.42 -9.33
N ILE A 533 -41.01 5.93 -9.71
CA ILE A 533 -40.86 4.67 -10.47
C ILE A 533 -40.97 3.45 -9.56
N ARG A 534 -40.39 3.51 -8.35
CA ARG A 534 -40.38 2.38 -7.42
C ARG A 534 -41.68 2.23 -6.63
N VAL A 535 -42.43 3.31 -6.43
CA VAL A 535 -43.67 3.33 -5.63
C VAL A 535 -44.83 3.89 -6.44
N ALA A 536 -45.60 3.01 -7.07
CA ALA A 536 -46.72 3.37 -7.95
C ALA A 536 -47.76 4.29 -7.27
N SER A 537 -48.03 4.10 -5.98
CA SER A 537 -48.99 4.92 -5.23
C SER A 537 -48.57 6.39 -5.06
N LEU A 538 -47.27 6.69 -5.16
CA LEU A 538 -46.73 8.05 -5.01
C LEU A 538 -46.49 8.74 -6.36
N ARG A 539 -46.61 8.01 -7.47
CA ARG A 539 -46.29 8.49 -8.83
C ARG A 539 -47.09 9.74 -9.21
N SER A 540 -48.40 9.76 -8.94
CA SER A 540 -49.26 10.90 -9.28
C SER A 540 -48.86 12.16 -8.50
N SER A 541 -48.67 12.04 -7.18
CA SER A 541 -48.27 13.15 -6.32
C SER A 541 -46.89 13.70 -6.67
N VAL A 542 -45.92 12.81 -6.96
CA VAL A 542 -44.58 13.22 -7.35
C VAL A 542 -44.55 13.84 -8.74
N SER A 543 -45.33 13.32 -9.69
CA SER A 543 -45.43 13.90 -11.05
C SER A 543 -45.94 15.34 -10.99
N SER A 544 -46.94 15.64 -10.15
CA SER A 544 -47.39 17.01 -9.93
C SER A 544 -46.29 17.92 -9.35
N LEU A 545 -45.41 17.40 -8.49
CA LEU A 545 -44.26 18.16 -7.96
C LEU A 545 -43.21 18.42 -9.04
N LEU A 546 -42.91 17.42 -9.87
CA LEU A 546 -41.97 17.55 -10.98
C LEU A 546 -42.48 18.53 -12.04
N GLN A 547 -43.80 18.61 -12.28
CA GLN A 547 -44.39 19.60 -13.18
C GLN A 547 -44.10 21.04 -12.74
N CYS A 548 -44.11 21.32 -11.43
CA CYS A 548 -43.73 22.63 -10.90
C CYS A 548 -42.24 22.95 -11.17
N CYS A 549 -41.37 21.93 -11.16
CA CYS A 549 -39.93 22.11 -11.40
C CYS A 549 -39.60 22.48 -12.85
N LYS A 550 -40.53 22.35 -13.80
CA LYS A 550 -40.37 22.84 -15.18
C LYS A 550 -40.26 24.37 -15.26
N LEU A 551 -40.71 25.07 -14.22
CA LEU A 551 -40.66 26.53 -14.12
C LEU A 551 -39.51 27.01 -13.21
N ASP A 552 -38.57 26.12 -12.84
CA ASP A 552 -37.38 26.51 -12.06
C ASP A 552 -36.53 27.50 -12.85
N ASP A 553 -35.80 28.40 -12.16
CA ASP A 553 -34.93 29.39 -12.81
C ASP A 553 -33.68 28.74 -13.43
N ASP A 554 -33.24 27.60 -12.91
CA ASP A 554 -32.06 26.87 -13.37
C ASP A 554 -32.38 25.93 -14.56
N ASP A 555 -31.53 25.91 -15.57
CA ASP A 555 -31.70 25.09 -16.76
C ASP A 555 -31.55 23.60 -16.48
N GLU A 556 -30.58 23.20 -15.67
CA GLU A 556 -30.37 21.80 -15.31
C GLU A 556 -31.62 21.23 -14.64
N VAL A 557 -32.14 21.91 -13.62
CA VAL A 557 -33.31 21.45 -12.86
C VAL A 557 -34.53 21.29 -13.77
N ARG A 558 -34.76 22.25 -14.67
CA ARG A 558 -35.86 22.19 -15.66
C ARG A 558 -35.71 21.02 -16.62
N ASP A 559 -34.50 20.80 -17.12
CA ASP A 559 -34.20 19.75 -18.10
C ASP A 559 -34.36 18.37 -17.47
N ARG A 560 -33.83 18.16 -16.25
CA ARG A 560 -34.07 16.93 -15.48
C ARG A 560 -35.54 16.69 -15.19
N ALA A 561 -36.27 17.70 -14.73
CA ALA A 561 -37.69 17.58 -14.44
C ALA A 561 -38.49 17.19 -15.68
N THR A 562 -38.19 17.82 -16.82
CA THR A 562 -38.84 17.52 -18.11
C THR A 562 -38.50 16.11 -18.59
N MET A 563 -37.23 15.71 -18.52
CA MET A 563 -36.78 14.37 -18.89
C MET A 563 -37.44 13.30 -18.01
N TYR A 564 -37.45 13.48 -16.68
CA TYR A 564 -38.05 12.50 -15.78
C TYR A 564 -39.56 12.41 -15.92
N LEU A 565 -40.27 13.51 -16.20
CA LEU A 565 -41.69 13.45 -16.54
C LEU A 565 -41.94 12.64 -17.81
N SER A 566 -41.14 12.86 -18.86
CA SER A 566 -41.25 12.09 -20.10
C SER A 566 -40.95 10.61 -19.89
N ILE A 567 -39.98 10.26 -19.03
CA ILE A 567 -39.67 8.88 -18.67
C ILE A 567 -40.85 8.27 -17.89
N LEU A 568 -41.39 9.00 -16.91
CA LEU A 568 -42.52 8.54 -16.09
C LEU A 568 -43.81 8.33 -16.90
N GLU A 569 -43.99 9.00 -18.03
CA GLU A 569 -45.11 8.81 -18.97
C GLU A 569 -44.89 7.60 -19.92
N GLY A 570 -43.64 7.13 -20.06
CA GLY A 570 -43.27 5.99 -20.88
C GLY A 570 -43.49 4.62 -20.21
N ASP A 571 -42.95 3.56 -20.83
CA ASP A 571 -43.04 2.19 -20.32
C ASP A 571 -42.32 2.06 -18.96
N GLU A 572 -42.95 1.34 -18.01
CA GLU A 572 -42.38 1.10 -16.68
C GLU A 572 -41.08 0.30 -16.75
N VAL A 573 -40.94 -0.59 -17.72
CA VAL A 573 -39.72 -1.40 -17.90
C VAL A 573 -38.54 -0.50 -18.29
N ILE A 574 -38.72 0.34 -19.31
CA ILE A 574 -37.70 1.29 -19.78
C ILE A 574 -37.36 2.30 -18.68
N SER A 575 -38.37 2.76 -17.94
CA SER A 575 -38.18 3.69 -16.82
C SER A 575 -37.30 3.11 -15.71
N ARG A 576 -37.46 1.82 -15.41
CA ARG A 576 -36.64 1.13 -14.41
C ARG A 576 -35.21 0.95 -14.89
N THR A 577 -35.02 0.50 -16.14
CA THR A 577 -33.68 0.32 -16.70
C THR A 577 -32.88 1.62 -16.75
N LEU A 578 -33.51 2.75 -17.09
CA LEU A 578 -32.80 4.03 -17.20
C LEU A 578 -32.41 4.68 -15.86
N LEU A 579 -33.20 4.47 -14.79
CA LEU A 579 -33.06 5.24 -13.54
C LEU A 579 -32.79 4.42 -12.28
N ILE A 580 -32.94 3.10 -12.36
CA ILE A 580 -32.83 2.21 -11.19
C ILE A 580 -31.72 1.20 -11.34
N GLU A 581 -31.52 0.65 -12.55
CA GLU A 581 -30.46 -0.31 -12.80
C GLU A 581 -29.09 0.37 -12.73
N ASP A 582 -28.15 -0.27 -12.05
CA ASP A 582 -26.77 0.17 -11.99
C ASP A 582 -26.08 -0.09 -13.33
N PHE A 583 -24.99 0.65 -13.60
CA PHE A 583 -24.24 0.52 -14.84
C PHE A 583 -23.73 -0.94 -15.01
N PRO A 584 -23.86 -1.56 -16.20
CA PRO A 584 -23.65 -3.01 -16.38
C PRO A 584 -22.21 -3.48 -16.17
N MET A 585 -21.24 -2.56 -16.15
CA MET A 585 -19.82 -2.86 -15.95
C MET A 585 -19.13 -1.75 -15.15
N SER A 586 -17.98 -2.04 -14.53
CA SER A 586 -17.21 -0.99 -13.85
C SER A 586 -16.55 -0.04 -14.87
N VAL A 587 -16.22 1.18 -14.45
CA VAL A 587 -15.54 2.17 -15.31
C VAL A 587 -14.18 1.64 -15.80
N MET A 588 -13.47 0.89 -14.96
CA MET A 588 -12.20 0.24 -15.31
C MET A 588 -12.40 -0.83 -16.38
N ALA A 589 -13.49 -1.60 -16.32
CA ALA A 589 -13.80 -2.65 -17.30
C ALA A 589 -14.14 -1.98 -18.62
N LEU A 590 -14.96 -0.94 -18.56
CA LEU A 590 -15.39 -0.18 -19.73
C LEU A 590 -14.17 0.40 -20.46
N GLN A 591 -13.22 0.99 -19.74
CA GLN A 591 -11.99 1.53 -20.32
C GLN A 591 -11.22 0.44 -21.07
N LYS A 592 -10.87 -0.67 -20.41
CA LYS A 592 -10.11 -1.76 -21.05
C LYS A 592 -10.86 -2.39 -22.22
N SER A 593 -12.17 -2.53 -22.11
CA SER A 593 -13.00 -3.11 -23.18
C SER A 593 -13.06 -2.18 -24.40
N ILE A 594 -13.08 -0.86 -24.19
CA ILE A 594 -13.00 0.14 -25.26
C ILE A 594 -11.60 0.14 -25.89
N ASP A 595 -10.53 0.10 -25.08
CA ASP A 595 -9.15 0.04 -25.58
C ASP A 595 -8.94 -1.20 -26.49
N GLN A 596 -9.53 -2.34 -26.13
CA GLN A 596 -9.52 -3.54 -26.96
C GLN A 596 -10.40 -3.44 -28.21
N TYR A 597 -11.56 -2.79 -28.09
CA TYR A 597 -12.45 -2.54 -29.23
C TYR A 597 -11.82 -1.59 -30.26
N GLU A 598 -11.07 -0.57 -29.82
CA GLU A 598 -10.38 0.37 -30.71
C GLU A 598 -9.34 -0.33 -31.60
N LEU A 599 -8.69 -1.38 -31.10
CA LEU A 599 -7.73 -2.17 -31.87
C LEU A 599 -8.39 -2.98 -33.00
N ARG A 600 -9.62 -3.46 -32.80
CA ARG A 600 -10.42 -4.16 -33.83
C ARG A 600 -11.92 -3.88 -33.64
N PRO A 601 -12.46 -2.85 -34.31
CA PRO A 601 -13.88 -2.53 -34.23
C PRO A 601 -14.72 -3.58 -34.97
N VAL A 602 -15.85 -3.94 -34.39
CA VAL A 602 -16.85 -4.80 -35.02
C VAL A 602 -17.79 -3.93 -35.88
N GLU A 603 -18.29 -4.45 -36.99
CA GLU A 603 -19.29 -3.73 -37.80
C GLU A 603 -20.62 -3.61 -37.03
N GLY A 604 -21.02 -2.38 -36.66
CA GLY A 604 -22.30 -2.10 -35.98
C GLY A 604 -22.26 -0.87 -35.08
N PRO A 605 -23.39 -0.49 -34.46
CA PRO A 605 -23.41 0.54 -33.42
C PRO A 605 -22.68 0.04 -32.17
N LEU A 606 -21.92 0.92 -31.51
CA LEU A 606 -21.27 0.62 -30.23
C LEU A 606 -22.32 0.38 -29.14
N THR A 607 -22.48 -0.88 -28.74
CA THR A 607 -23.35 -1.31 -27.63
C THR A 607 -22.55 -2.08 -26.59
N PHE A 608 -23.08 -2.24 -25.38
CA PHE A 608 -22.42 -3.04 -24.34
C PHE A 608 -22.24 -4.50 -24.73
N ASP A 609 -23.16 -5.07 -25.53
CA ASP A 609 -23.05 -6.44 -26.04
C ASP A 609 -21.95 -6.57 -27.13
N ALA A 610 -21.55 -5.46 -27.77
CA ALA A 610 -20.50 -5.44 -28.80
C ALA A 610 -19.08 -5.27 -28.24
N LEU A 611 -18.94 -4.97 -26.94
CA LEU A 611 -17.65 -4.78 -26.29
C LEU A 611 -17.01 -6.14 -25.93
N PRO A 612 -15.69 -6.30 -26.12
CA PRO A 612 -14.95 -7.46 -25.62
C PRO A 612 -15.09 -7.59 -24.10
N HIS A 613 -15.25 -8.82 -23.61
CA HIS A 613 -15.40 -9.07 -22.18
C HIS A 613 -14.03 -9.14 -21.51
N VAL A 614 -13.62 -8.06 -20.85
CA VAL A 614 -12.37 -8.03 -20.09
C VAL A 614 -12.63 -8.46 -18.65
N GLU A 615 -12.10 -9.62 -18.26
CA GLU A 615 -12.01 -9.98 -16.84
C GLU A 615 -11.07 -9.00 -16.16
N ILE A 616 -11.62 -8.05 -15.40
CA ILE A 616 -10.81 -7.32 -14.43
C ILE A 616 -10.51 -8.32 -13.32
N VAL A 617 -9.23 -8.58 -13.11
CA VAL A 617 -8.76 -8.98 -11.78
C VAL A 617 -9.11 -7.81 -10.88
N GLU A 618 -10.24 -7.89 -10.17
CA GLU A 618 -10.31 -7.23 -8.89
C GLU A 618 -9.14 -7.84 -8.12
N ASP A 619 -8.04 -7.10 -8.02
CA ASP A 619 -7.14 -7.28 -6.92
C ASP A 619 -8.06 -7.20 -5.71
N VAL A 620 -8.39 -8.36 -5.14
CA VAL A 620 -8.88 -8.43 -3.78
C VAL A 620 -7.78 -7.74 -3.03
N ALA A 621 -8.01 -6.46 -2.72
CA ALA A 621 -7.13 -5.67 -1.90
C ALA A 621 -6.76 -6.60 -0.74
N PRO A 622 -5.49 -7.01 -0.62
CA PRO A 622 -5.12 -7.95 0.42
C PRO A 622 -5.63 -7.34 1.70
N ALA A 623 -6.45 -8.11 2.43
CA ALA A 623 -6.88 -7.74 3.76
C ALA A 623 -5.63 -7.23 4.49
N SER A 624 -5.66 -5.95 4.83
CA SER A 624 -4.53 -5.17 5.33
C SER A 624 -3.74 -5.96 6.39
N THR A 625 -2.64 -6.54 5.97
CA THR A 625 -1.53 -6.95 6.82
C THR A 625 -0.39 -5.98 6.53
N ASP A 626 -0.45 -4.80 7.16
CA ASP A 626 0.73 -3.96 7.34
C ASP A 626 1.64 -4.62 8.39
N ASP A 627 2.79 -5.13 7.93
CA ASP A 627 4.13 -4.93 8.52
C ASP A 627 5.10 -6.03 8.06
N ALA A 628 5.93 -5.74 7.05
CA ALA A 628 7.26 -6.32 6.89
C ALA A 628 8.12 -5.44 5.97
N GLU A 629 8.71 -4.37 6.52
CA GLU A 629 9.92 -3.76 5.97
C GLU A 629 11.14 -4.60 6.40
N ALA A 630 11.89 -5.12 5.43
CA ALA A 630 13.33 -5.34 5.52
C ALA A 630 14.00 -5.45 4.13
N ASP A 631 14.83 -4.45 3.87
CA ASP A 631 16.16 -4.46 3.26
C ASP A 631 16.38 -4.56 1.73
N ASN A 632 17.08 -3.54 1.24
CA ASN A 632 17.65 -3.40 -0.08
C ASN A 632 19.03 -4.08 -0.12
N ASP A 633 19.18 -5.15 -0.91
CA ASP A 633 20.46 -5.51 -1.52
C ASP A 633 20.24 -5.67 -3.03
N THR A 634 20.95 -4.86 -3.80
CA THR A 634 20.89 -4.76 -5.26
C THR A 634 21.33 -6.05 -5.93
N VAL A 635 20.36 -6.86 -6.32
CA VAL A 635 20.42 -7.69 -7.52
C VAL A 635 19.52 -6.97 -8.53
N LYS A 636 20.01 -6.75 -9.75
CA LYS A 636 19.24 -6.12 -10.84
C LYS A 636 17.93 -6.89 -11.02
N SER A 637 16.85 -6.37 -10.46
CA SER A 637 15.52 -6.88 -10.69
C SER A 637 15.10 -6.42 -12.08
N ASP A 638 14.83 -7.39 -12.93
CA ASP A 638 14.03 -7.18 -14.13
C ASP A 638 12.77 -6.39 -13.73
N ALA A 639 12.45 -5.43 -14.57
CA ALA A 639 11.24 -4.63 -14.46
C ALA A 639 10.06 -5.55 -14.12
N VAL A 640 9.27 -5.16 -13.12
CA VAL A 640 7.88 -5.60 -12.99
C VAL A 640 7.30 -5.56 -14.40
N PRO A 641 6.88 -6.69 -15.00
CA PRO A 641 6.23 -6.61 -16.29
C PRO A 641 4.97 -5.80 -16.02
N GLU A 642 4.91 -4.59 -16.55
CA GLU A 642 3.64 -3.92 -16.83
C GLU A 642 2.70 -4.98 -17.42
N PRO A 643 1.39 -4.97 -17.12
CA PRO A 643 0.46 -5.86 -17.80
C PRO A 643 0.49 -5.50 -19.30
N GLN A 644 1.40 -6.15 -20.02
CA GLN A 644 1.52 -6.10 -21.46
C GLN A 644 0.15 -6.45 -22.00
N ASP A 645 -0.42 -5.54 -22.77
CA ASP A 645 -1.73 -5.70 -23.40
C ASP A 645 -1.68 -6.95 -24.28
N VAL A 646 -2.11 -8.07 -23.72
CA VAL A 646 -2.04 -9.41 -24.32
C VAL A 646 -2.69 -9.43 -25.71
N ALA A 647 -3.76 -8.64 -25.88
CA ALA A 647 -4.44 -8.45 -27.15
C ALA A 647 -3.58 -7.73 -28.21
N LYS A 648 -2.74 -6.76 -27.81
CA LYS A 648 -1.87 -6.04 -28.74
C LYS A 648 -0.80 -6.96 -29.32
N GLU A 649 -0.16 -7.77 -28.49
CA GLU A 649 0.83 -8.76 -28.95
C GLU A 649 0.20 -9.75 -29.93
N LEU A 650 -0.98 -10.28 -29.58
CA LEU A 650 -1.71 -11.24 -30.41
C LEU A 650 -2.10 -10.65 -31.79
N TYR A 651 -2.52 -9.39 -31.83
CA TYR A 651 -2.91 -8.72 -33.08
C TYR A 651 -1.74 -8.28 -33.96
N THR A 652 -0.49 -8.30 -33.46
CA THR A 652 0.69 -8.08 -34.31
C THR A 652 1.03 -9.29 -35.19
N VAL A 653 0.55 -10.48 -34.84
CA VAL A 653 0.82 -11.72 -35.59
C VAL A 653 -0.08 -11.78 -36.83
N PRO A 654 0.50 -11.81 -38.06
CA PRO A 654 -0.27 -11.75 -39.30
C PRO A 654 -1.23 -12.94 -39.47
N GLU A 655 -0.87 -14.15 -39.02
CA GLU A 655 -1.75 -15.33 -39.12
C GLU A 655 -3.04 -15.20 -38.31
N PHE A 656 -3.09 -14.26 -37.34
CA PHE A 656 -4.24 -14.03 -36.47
C PHE A 656 -5.06 -12.79 -36.91
N ALA A 657 -4.74 -12.19 -38.05
CA ALA A 657 -5.46 -11.06 -38.66
C ALA A 657 -6.95 -11.37 -38.90
N GLU A 658 -7.25 -12.59 -39.34
CA GLU A 658 -8.58 -13.00 -39.82
C GLU A 658 -9.49 -13.57 -38.72
N LEU A 659 -8.97 -13.80 -37.51
CA LEU A 659 -9.67 -14.49 -36.41
C LEU A 659 -10.79 -13.65 -35.73
N GLY A 660 -10.93 -12.38 -36.09
CA GLY A 660 -11.93 -11.46 -35.52
C GLY A 660 -11.54 -10.86 -34.17
N ALA A 661 -12.54 -10.50 -33.35
CA ALA A 661 -12.34 -9.91 -32.03
C ALA A 661 -12.07 -10.99 -30.97
N LEU A 662 -11.08 -10.73 -30.10
CA LEU A 662 -10.77 -11.57 -28.96
C LEU A 662 -11.97 -11.59 -27.99
N PHE A 663 -12.47 -12.79 -27.67
CA PHE A 663 -13.57 -12.96 -26.73
C PHE A 663 -13.06 -12.94 -25.28
N ARG A 664 -11.99 -13.70 -24.99
CA ARG A 664 -11.41 -13.84 -23.64
C ARG A 664 -9.96 -14.31 -23.71
N SER A 665 -9.16 -14.04 -22.68
CA SER A 665 -7.90 -14.73 -22.41
C SER A 665 -7.90 -15.37 -21.02
N SER A 666 -7.36 -16.58 -20.90
CA SER A 666 -7.23 -17.29 -19.62
C SER A 666 -6.08 -16.72 -18.77
N LYS A 667 -6.01 -17.17 -17.51
CA LYS A 667 -4.79 -16.99 -16.70
C LYS A 667 -3.64 -17.81 -17.29
N ARG A 668 -2.40 -17.41 -16.99
CA ARG A 668 -1.20 -18.18 -17.31
C ARG A 668 -1.21 -19.47 -16.50
N ILE A 669 -1.06 -20.60 -17.18
CA ILE A 669 -0.92 -21.94 -16.60
C ILE A 669 0.56 -22.29 -16.73
N GLU A 670 1.22 -22.57 -15.62
CA GLU A 670 2.62 -23.04 -15.62
C GLU A 670 2.61 -24.53 -15.98
N LEU A 671 3.36 -24.94 -17.01
CA LEU A 671 3.43 -26.34 -17.46
C LEU A 671 4.69 -27.07 -16.97
N THR A 672 5.58 -26.32 -16.31
CA THR A 672 6.88 -26.76 -15.82
C THR A 672 7.22 -25.98 -14.55
N GLU A 673 7.90 -26.59 -13.58
CA GLU A 673 8.32 -25.93 -12.35
C GLU A 673 9.40 -24.84 -12.58
N ALA A 674 9.45 -23.82 -11.72
CA ALA A 674 10.33 -22.65 -11.89
C ALA A 674 11.85 -22.96 -11.81
N GLU A 675 12.23 -24.14 -11.32
CA GLU A 675 13.64 -24.57 -11.17
C GLU A 675 14.11 -25.52 -12.29
N THR A 676 13.29 -25.73 -13.33
CA THR A 676 13.61 -26.61 -14.46
C THR A 676 14.45 -25.92 -15.55
N GLU A 677 14.99 -26.73 -16.47
CA GLU A 677 15.84 -26.32 -17.59
C GLU A 677 15.11 -25.37 -18.57
N TYR A 678 13.80 -25.55 -18.72
CA TYR A 678 12.94 -24.69 -19.53
C TYR A 678 11.67 -24.36 -18.77
N VAL A 679 11.46 -23.07 -18.48
CA VAL A 679 10.23 -22.62 -17.81
C VAL A 679 9.20 -22.25 -18.89
N VAL A 680 8.15 -23.05 -18.99
CA VAL A 680 7.07 -22.91 -19.98
C VAL A 680 5.75 -22.58 -19.28
N SER A 681 5.07 -21.56 -19.79
CA SER A 681 3.71 -21.20 -19.40
C SER A 681 2.79 -21.08 -20.60
N CYS A 682 1.53 -21.48 -20.45
CA CYS A 682 0.51 -21.42 -21.49
C CYS A 682 -0.59 -20.40 -21.14
N THR A 683 -0.98 -19.58 -22.12
CA THR A 683 -2.16 -18.71 -22.05
C THR A 683 -3.11 -19.07 -23.19
N LYS A 684 -4.40 -19.23 -22.90
CA LYS A 684 -5.43 -19.57 -23.89
C LYS A 684 -6.17 -18.30 -24.30
N HIS A 685 -6.18 -17.97 -25.58
CA HIS A 685 -6.92 -16.84 -26.14
C HIS A 685 -8.11 -17.37 -26.95
N VAL A 686 -9.31 -17.04 -26.52
CA VAL A 686 -10.55 -17.55 -27.11
C VAL A 686 -11.13 -16.51 -28.06
N PHE A 687 -11.47 -16.94 -29.27
CA PHE A 687 -12.18 -16.20 -30.31
C PHE A 687 -13.53 -16.87 -30.59
N ALA A 688 -14.31 -16.31 -31.51
CA ALA A 688 -15.64 -16.84 -31.85
C ALA A 688 -15.65 -18.30 -32.34
N GLN A 689 -14.64 -18.69 -33.14
CA GLN A 689 -14.52 -20.06 -33.71
C GLN A 689 -13.11 -20.66 -33.54
N HIS A 690 -12.21 -19.95 -32.85
CA HIS A 690 -10.81 -20.34 -32.75
C HIS A 690 -10.30 -20.18 -31.31
N ILE A 691 -9.32 -20.99 -30.92
CA ILE A 691 -8.55 -20.83 -29.68
C ILE A 691 -7.08 -20.74 -30.05
N VAL A 692 -6.39 -19.70 -29.61
CA VAL A 692 -4.94 -19.56 -29.75
C VAL A 692 -4.27 -19.88 -28.43
N LEU A 693 -3.42 -20.90 -28.40
CA LEU A 693 -2.58 -21.28 -27.28
C LEU A 693 -1.23 -20.57 -27.41
N GLN A 694 -0.94 -19.64 -26.51
CA GLN A 694 0.36 -18.96 -26.42
C GLN A 694 1.24 -19.69 -25.40
N PHE A 695 2.32 -20.30 -25.87
CA PHE A 695 3.36 -20.93 -25.06
C PHE A 695 4.53 -19.97 -24.89
N LYS A 696 4.73 -19.46 -23.68
CA LYS A 696 5.84 -18.58 -23.33
C LYS A 696 6.94 -19.41 -22.68
N VAL A 697 8.09 -19.47 -23.35
CA VAL A 697 9.24 -20.33 -23.02
C VAL A 697 10.42 -19.47 -22.58
N LEU A 698 10.99 -19.77 -21.42
CA LEU A 698 12.23 -19.18 -20.89
C LEU A 698 13.32 -20.25 -20.85
N ASN A 699 14.43 -19.99 -21.55
CA ASN A 699 15.61 -20.86 -21.51
C ASN A 699 16.52 -20.50 -20.33
N THR A 700 16.67 -21.40 -19.35
CA THR A 700 17.53 -21.21 -18.17
C THR A 700 18.90 -21.90 -18.29
N VAL A 701 19.19 -22.53 -19.44
CA VAL A 701 20.43 -23.27 -19.71
C VAL A 701 21.44 -22.38 -20.44
N SER A 702 22.62 -22.18 -19.86
CA SER A 702 23.59 -21.14 -20.29
C SER A 702 24.42 -21.48 -21.53
N ASP A 703 24.53 -22.75 -21.88
CA ASP A 703 25.35 -23.31 -22.96
C ASP A 703 24.52 -23.73 -24.19
N GLN A 704 23.22 -23.44 -24.22
CA GLN A 704 22.31 -23.87 -25.28
C GLN A 704 21.57 -22.71 -25.96
N LEU A 705 21.48 -22.77 -27.28
CA LEU A 705 20.59 -21.95 -28.12
C LEU A 705 19.52 -22.85 -28.74
N LEU A 706 18.26 -22.56 -28.46
CA LEU A 706 17.14 -23.31 -29.03
C LEU A 706 16.71 -22.68 -30.34
N THR A 707 16.48 -23.48 -31.37
CA THR A 707 15.94 -23.02 -32.66
C THR A 707 14.70 -23.82 -33.06
N ASN A 708 13.78 -23.17 -33.78
CA ASN A 708 12.52 -23.75 -34.24
C ASN A 708 11.70 -24.41 -33.12
N VAL A 709 11.49 -23.68 -32.03
CA VAL A 709 10.74 -24.17 -30.87
C VAL A 709 9.25 -24.21 -31.20
N SER A 710 8.65 -25.39 -31.10
CA SER A 710 7.22 -25.65 -31.33
C SER A 710 6.70 -26.59 -30.25
N VAL A 711 5.37 -26.75 -30.14
CA VAL A 711 4.76 -27.65 -29.16
C VAL A 711 3.95 -28.72 -29.90
N GLY A 712 4.20 -29.98 -29.57
CA GLY A 712 3.38 -31.11 -29.99
C GLY A 712 2.47 -31.57 -28.85
N PHE A 713 1.31 -32.11 -29.20
CA PHE A 713 0.37 -32.71 -28.25
C PHE A 713 -0.55 -33.68 -29.00
N VAL A 714 -1.23 -34.53 -28.23
CA VAL A 714 -2.32 -35.40 -28.71
C VAL A 714 -3.63 -34.86 -28.13
N MET A 715 -4.66 -34.72 -28.96
CA MET A 715 -5.97 -34.22 -28.53
C MET A 715 -6.89 -35.38 -28.21
N GLU A 716 -7.48 -35.38 -27.02
CA GLU A 716 -8.50 -36.37 -26.64
C GLU A 716 -9.77 -35.65 -26.19
N PRO A 717 -10.89 -35.71 -26.94
CA PRO A 717 -11.11 -36.31 -28.27
C PRO A 717 -10.63 -35.46 -29.46
N GLU A 718 -10.20 -36.12 -30.56
CA GLU A 718 -9.65 -35.47 -31.77
C GLU A 718 -10.71 -34.76 -32.64
N ASP A 719 -11.99 -35.09 -32.50
CA ASP A 719 -13.04 -34.69 -33.46
C ASP A 719 -13.59 -33.25 -33.28
N VAL A 720 -13.17 -32.55 -32.23
CA VAL A 720 -13.81 -31.29 -31.78
C VAL A 720 -13.04 -30.05 -32.23
N TRP A 721 -11.71 -30.14 -32.25
CA TRP A 721 -10.81 -29.04 -32.58
C TRP A 721 -9.74 -29.54 -33.55
N GLN A 722 -9.45 -28.75 -34.57
CA GLN A 722 -8.41 -29.05 -35.54
C GLN A 722 -7.32 -27.98 -35.49
N VAL A 723 -6.05 -28.38 -35.61
CA VAL A 723 -4.93 -27.44 -35.68
C VAL A 723 -5.00 -26.68 -37.02
N HIS A 724 -5.22 -25.36 -36.96
CA HIS A 724 -5.29 -24.47 -38.12
C HIS A 724 -3.92 -23.92 -38.50
N SER A 725 -3.16 -23.43 -37.52
CA SER A 725 -1.81 -22.89 -37.74
C SER A 725 -0.91 -23.07 -36.52
N VAL A 726 0.40 -23.20 -36.76
CA VAL A 726 1.46 -23.26 -35.74
C VAL A 726 2.49 -22.20 -36.10
N VAL A 727 2.74 -21.27 -35.18
CA VAL A 727 3.77 -20.23 -35.31
C VAL A 727 4.93 -20.60 -34.38
N PRO A 728 5.99 -21.25 -34.91
CA PRO A 728 7.14 -21.64 -34.10
C PRO A 728 7.97 -20.41 -33.72
N LEU A 729 8.77 -20.56 -32.66
CA LEU A 729 9.74 -19.55 -32.24
C LEU A 729 11.10 -19.83 -32.90
N ASP A 730 11.58 -18.89 -33.71
CA ASP A 730 12.77 -19.06 -34.55
C ASP A 730 14.06 -19.33 -33.73
N LYS A 731 14.33 -18.51 -32.71
CA LYS A 731 15.55 -18.57 -31.88
C LYS A 731 15.28 -18.14 -30.44
N LEU A 732 15.80 -18.90 -29.47
CA LEU A 732 15.72 -18.59 -28.04
C LEU A 732 17.08 -18.77 -27.35
N ALA A 733 17.70 -17.65 -26.96
CA ALA A 733 18.98 -17.63 -26.24
C ALA A 733 18.78 -17.71 -24.71
N TYR A 734 19.84 -18.08 -24.00
CA TYR A 734 19.89 -18.09 -22.53
C TYR A 734 19.37 -16.80 -21.91
N GLY A 735 18.52 -16.94 -20.88
CA GLY A 735 17.98 -15.83 -20.10
C GLY A 735 16.97 -14.96 -20.84
N LYS A 736 16.59 -15.32 -22.08
CA LYS A 736 15.52 -14.64 -22.82
C LYS A 736 14.26 -15.47 -22.83
N THR A 737 13.12 -14.78 -22.93
CA THR A 737 11.80 -15.39 -23.08
C THR A 737 11.27 -15.17 -24.49
N GLY A 738 10.70 -16.21 -25.09
CA GLY A 738 10.03 -16.16 -26.38
C GLY A 738 8.62 -16.74 -26.31
N SER A 739 7.82 -16.54 -27.36
CA SER A 739 6.46 -17.08 -27.45
C SER A 739 6.28 -17.87 -28.73
N SER A 740 5.73 -19.07 -28.61
CA SER A 740 5.23 -19.92 -29.71
C SER A 740 3.71 -19.94 -29.64
N TYR A 741 3.04 -19.98 -30.79
CA TYR A 741 1.57 -19.96 -30.84
C TYR A 741 1.01 -21.15 -31.60
N ILE A 742 -0.10 -21.71 -31.12
CA ILE A 742 -0.86 -22.76 -31.81
C ILE A 742 -2.32 -22.32 -31.90
N CYS A 743 -2.85 -22.23 -33.12
CA CYS A 743 -4.26 -21.90 -33.37
C CYS A 743 -5.06 -23.17 -33.64
N LEU A 744 -6.09 -23.39 -32.83
CA LEU A 744 -7.09 -24.43 -32.97
C LEU A 744 -8.36 -23.82 -33.56
N GLN A 745 -8.94 -24.47 -34.56
CA GLN A 745 -10.24 -24.14 -35.14
C GLN A 745 -11.29 -25.13 -34.64
N TYR A 746 -12.45 -24.61 -34.25
CA TYR A 746 -13.57 -25.43 -33.82
C TYR A 746 -14.25 -26.11 -35.01
N THR A 747 -14.40 -27.44 -34.97
CA THR A 747 -15.02 -28.25 -36.05
C THR A 747 -16.26 -29.01 -35.59
N GLY A 748 -16.69 -28.86 -34.34
CA GLY A 748 -17.82 -29.59 -33.75
C GLY A 748 -19.21 -29.05 -34.11
N ASP A 749 -20.23 -29.91 -34.00
CA ASP A 749 -21.65 -29.60 -34.24
C ASP A 749 -22.33 -28.95 -33.01
N GLY A 750 -21.73 -27.90 -32.43
CA GLY A 750 -22.31 -27.13 -31.31
C GLY A 750 -22.24 -27.81 -29.93
N VAL A 751 -21.47 -28.89 -29.81
CA VAL A 751 -21.13 -29.55 -28.53
C VAL A 751 -19.69 -29.21 -28.18
N TYR A 752 -19.46 -28.79 -26.94
CA TYR A 752 -18.14 -28.41 -26.44
C TYR A 752 -17.74 -29.32 -25.27
N PRO A 753 -17.34 -30.57 -25.54
CA PRO A 753 -16.84 -31.44 -24.49
C PRO A 753 -15.53 -30.90 -23.92
N ILE A 754 -15.18 -31.38 -22.72
CA ILE A 754 -13.85 -31.18 -22.16
C ILE A 754 -12.84 -31.89 -23.08
N VAL A 755 -11.81 -31.16 -23.51
CA VAL A 755 -10.75 -31.67 -24.40
C VAL A 755 -9.43 -31.61 -23.65
N GLN A 756 -8.79 -32.76 -23.50
CA GLN A 756 -7.46 -32.86 -22.90
C GLN A 756 -6.41 -32.87 -23.99
N LEU A 757 -5.44 -31.96 -23.90
CA LEU A 757 -4.19 -31.98 -24.65
C LEU A 757 -3.23 -32.83 -23.84
N ALA A 758 -3.14 -34.11 -24.20
CA ALA A 758 -2.29 -35.11 -23.56
C ALA A 758 -0.92 -35.16 -24.25
N ASN A 759 0.11 -35.60 -23.50
CA ASN A 759 1.49 -35.74 -24.00
C ASN A 759 2.00 -34.43 -24.63
N VAL A 760 1.86 -33.32 -23.90
CA VAL A 760 2.33 -32.02 -24.38
C VAL A 760 3.85 -32.00 -24.32
N GLU A 761 4.51 -31.87 -25.47
CA GLU A 761 5.96 -31.92 -25.61
C GLU A 761 6.48 -30.68 -26.34
N LEU A 762 7.48 -30.02 -25.77
CA LEU A 762 8.21 -28.94 -26.43
C LEU A 762 9.23 -29.56 -27.40
N LYS A 763 9.10 -29.27 -28.70
CA LYS A 763 9.97 -29.77 -29.77
C LYS A 763 10.86 -28.66 -30.27
N PHE A 764 12.17 -28.83 -30.18
CA PHE A 764 13.14 -27.82 -30.60
C PHE A 764 14.45 -28.45 -31.02
N LYS A 765 15.28 -27.67 -31.71
CA LYS A 765 16.62 -28.07 -32.10
C LYS A 765 17.66 -27.35 -31.23
N VAL A 766 18.46 -28.11 -30.49
CA VAL A 766 19.48 -27.60 -29.57
C VAL A 766 20.79 -27.38 -30.30
N HIS A 767 21.37 -26.20 -30.13
CA HIS A 767 22.72 -25.88 -30.55
C HIS A 767 23.58 -25.55 -29.32
N GLU A 768 24.73 -26.21 -29.20
CA GLU A 768 25.74 -25.88 -28.19
C GLU A 768 26.45 -24.57 -28.57
N VAL A 769 26.56 -23.64 -27.62
CA VAL A 769 27.19 -22.34 -27.81
C VAL A 769 28.38 -22.18 -26.88
N ASN A 770 29.53 -21.78 -27.43
CA ASN A 770 30.71 -21.51 -26.62
C ASN A 770 30.49 -20.26 -25.74
N PRO A 771 30.57 -20.36 -24.40
CA PRO A 771 30.27 -19.26 -23.47
C PRO A 771 31.15 -18.00 -23.65
N SER A 772 32.27 -18.11 -24.37
CA SER A 772 33.26 -17.05 -24.53
C SER A 772 33.25 -16.36 -25.90
N SER A 773 32.75 -17.00 -26.96
CA SER A 773 32.66 -16.44 -28.33
C SER A 773 31.23 -16.20 -28.82
N GLY A 774 30.23 -16.89 -28.25
CA GLY A 774 28.84 -16.80 -28.70
C GLY A 774 28.58 -17.43 -30.08
N GLU A 775 29.54 -18.18 -30.63
CA GLU A 775 29.43 -18.87 -31.91
C GLU A 775 28.85 -20.29 -31.70
N ILE A 776 28.00 -20.72 -32.63
CA ILE A 776 27.37 -22.05 -32.66
C ILE A 776 28.42 -23.06 -33.11
N GLU A 777 28.71 -24.08 -32.30
CA GLU A 777 29.76 -25.07 -32.59
C GLU A 777 29.26 -26.30 -33.38
N ASP A 778 27.94 -26.55 -33.40
CA ASP A 778 27.36 -27.78 -33.98
C ASP A 778 26.11 -27.54 -34.85
N ASP A 779 25.85 -28.49 -35.77
CA ASP A 779 24.68 -28.54 -36.65
C ASP A 779 23.36 -28.77 -35.88
N GLY A 780 23.45 -29.06 -34.58
CA GLY A 780 22.36 -29.19 -33.61
C GLY A 780 21.56 -30.49 -33.78
N PHE A 781 20.98 -30.98 -32.69
CA PHE A 781 20.13 -32.17 -32.68
C PHE A 781 18.72 -31.86 -32.19
N ASP A 782 17.76 -32.65 -32.65
CA ASP A 782 16.35 -32.51 -32.28
C ASP A 782 16.13 -33.11 -30.88
N GLU A 783 15.46 -32.35 -30.02
CA GLU A 783 15.13 -32.74 -28.65
C GLU A 783 13.63 -32.51 -28.36
N GLU A 784 13.06 -33.38 -27.55
CA GLU A 784 11.66 -33.33 -27.12
C GLU A 784 11.63 -33.28 -25.60
N TYR A 785 10.98 -32.25 -25.04
CA TYR A 785 10.88 -32.03 -23.60
C TYR A 785 9.42 -32.16 -23.14
N PRO A 786 9.07 -33.18 -22.33
CA PRO A 786 7.69 -33.40 -21.88
C PRO A 786 7.26 -32.38 -20.83
N MET A 787 5.98 -31.97 -20.87
CA MET A 787 5.37 -30.96 -20.01
C MET A 787 4.03 -31.46 -19.44
N GLU A 788 3.42 -30.69 -18.53
CA GLU A 788 2.08 -31.01 -18.01
C GLU A 788 0.98 -30.90 -19.08
N ASP A 789 -0.01 -31.78 -18.97
CA ASP A 789 -1.19 -31.80 -19.84
C ASP A 789 -2.06 -30.54 -19.67
N ILE A 790 -2.75 -30.14 -20.73
CA ILE A 790 -3.61 -28.94 -20.74
C ILE A 790 -5.05 -29.35 -21.00
N GLU A 791 -5.97 -28.98 -20.11
CA GLU A 791 -7.40 -29.22 -20.29
C GLU A 791 -8.10 -27.97 -20.84
N ILE A 792 -8.85 -28.08 -21.94
CA ILE A 792 -9.76 -27.05 -22.44
C ILE A 792 -11.17 -27.41 -21.97
N GLY A 793 -11.70 -26.64 -21.02
CA GLY A 793 -13.00 -26.91 -20.39
C GLY A 793 -14.06 -25.85 -20.70
N SER A 794 -15.28 -26.09 -20.24
CA SER A 794 -16.40 -25.13 -20.35
C SER A 794 -16.09 -23.78 -19.70
N ALA A 795 -15.28 -23.79 -18.63
CA ALA A 795 -14.85 -22.57 -17.94
C ALA A 795 -14.07 -21.63 -18.85
N ASP A 796 -13.26 -22.13 -19.79
CA ASP A 796 -12.44 -21.30 -20.69
C ASP A 796 -13.31 -20.56 -21.73
N LEU A 797 -14.42 -21.19 -22.14
CA LEU A 797 -15.36 -20.69 -23.13
C LEU A 797 -16.49 -19.82 -22.52
N MET A 798 -16.46 -19.61 -21.20
CA MET A 798 -17.45 -18.80 -20.49
C MET A 798 -16.83 -17.46 -20.06
N ALA A 799 -17.53 -16.36 -20.27
CA ALA A 799 -17.18 -15.04 -19.73
C ALA A 799 -18.02 -14.74 -18.48
N LYS A 800 -17.36 -14.26 -17.41
CA LYS A 800 -18.02 -13.86 -16.16
C LYS A 800 -18.74 -12.53 -16.36
N VAL A 801 -20.06 -12.54 -16.31
CA VAL A 801 -20.90 -11.34 -16.47
C VAL A 801 -21.90 -11.27 -15.34
N SER A 802 -21.97 -10.15 -14.62
CA SER A 802 -22.96 -9.94 -13.57
C SER A 802 -24.32 -9.54 -14.15
N VAL A 803 -25.39 -10.12 -13.59
CA VAL A 803 -26.77 -9.70 -13.87
C VAL A 803 -27.36 -9.04 -12.64
N SER A 804 -28.02 -7.89 -12.81
CA SER A 804 -28.61 -7.09 -11.74
C SER A 804 -29.83 -7.75 -11.08
N ASP A 805 -30.70 -8.40 -11.87
CA ASP A 805 -31.84 -9.19 -11.40
C ASP A 805 -31.84 -10.57 -12.06
N PHE A 806 -31.32 -11.58 -11.35
CA PHE A 806 -31.23 -12.95 -11.86
C PHE A 806 -32.61 -13.54 -12.16
N ARG A 807 -33.62 -13.19 -11.35
CA ARG A 807 -34.96 -13.77 -11.46
C ARG A 807 -35.67 -13.28 -12.71
N SER A 808 -35.62 -11.98 -12.97
CA SER A 808 -36.20 -11.41 -14.19
C SER A 808 -35.51 -11.94 -15.45
N ALA A 809 -34.18 -12.05 -15.43
CA ALA A 809 -33.42 -12.61 -16.54
C ALA A 809 -33.76 -14.09 -16.77
N TRP A 810 -33.94 -14.87 -15.70
CA TRP A 810 -34.34 -16.28 -15.78
C TRP A 810 -35.74 -16.46 -16.39
N GLU A 811 -36.71 -15.64 -15.98
CA GLU A 811 -38.08 -15.67 -16.53
C GLU A 811 -38.12 -15.23 -18.01
N HIS A 812 -37.20 -14.36 -18.43
CA HIS A 812 -37.12 -13.87 -19.82
C HIS A 812 -36.63 -14.94 -20.82
N ILE A 813 -35.71 -15.84 -20.42
CA ILE A 813 -35.21 -16.91 -21.31
C ILE A 813 -36.29 -18.00 -21.50
N GLY A 814 -37.15 -18.21 -20.48
CA GLY A 814 -38.30 -19.11 -20.54
C GLY A 814 -37.98 -20.59 -20.33
N ASP A 815 -39.01 -21.39 -20.01
CA ASP A 815 -38.88 -22.80 -19.58
C ASP A 815 -38.49 -23.77 -20.72
N GLY A 816 -38.57 -23.34 -21.98
CA GLY A 816 -38.28 -24.19 -23.16
C GLY A 816 -36.80 -24.51 -23.37
N ALA A 817 -35.90 -23.76 -22.72
CA ALA A 817 -34.46 -23.94 -22.78
C ALA A 817 -33.84 -24.44 -21.45
N GLU A 818 -34.68 -24.88 -20.50
CA GLU A 818 -34.23 -25.37 -19.18
C GLU A 818 -33.71 -26.82 -19.28
N VAL A 819 -32.46 -27.04 -18.88
CA VAL A 819 -31.87 -28.38 -18.74
C VAL A 819 -31.55 -28.65 -17.27
N LYS A 820 -31.85 -29.88 -16.81
CA LYS A 820 -31.68 -30.31 -15.40
C LYS A 820 -30.68 -31.45 -15.29
N GLY A 821 -29.67 -31.29 -14.44
CA GLY A 821 -28.66 -32.32 -14.14
C GLY A 821 -28.52 -32.55 -12.64
N SER A 822 -28.18 -33.78 -12.24
CA SER A 822 -27.85 -34.14 -10.86
C SER A 822 -26.50 -34.84 -10.82
N TYR A 823 -25.55 -34.29 -10.07
CA TYR A 823 -24.17 -34.75 -10.01
C TYR A 823 -23.74 -35.03 -8.56
N GLY A 824 -22.89 -36.04 -8.36
CA GLY A 824 -22.27 -36.34 -7.07
C GLY A 824 -20.90 -35.68 -6.97
N LEU A 825 -20.71 -34.81 -5.97
CA LEU A 825 -19.45 -34.13 -5.68
C LEU A 825 -18.74 -34.77 -4.47
N LYS A 826 -17.40 -34.87 -4.54
CA LYS A 826 -16.54 -35.49 -3.51
C LYS A 826 -15.83 -34.46 -2.62
N TYR A 827 -16.53 -33.41 -2.18
CA TYR A 827 -15.96 -32.38 -1.31
C TYR A 827 -16.40 -32.55 0.15
N LYS A 828 -15.57 -32.09 1.09
CA LYS A 828 -15.81 -32.23 2.53
C LYS A 828 -16.60 -31.06 3.12
N SER A 829 -16.51 -29.88 2.50
CA SER A 829 -17.21 -28.67 2.95
C SER A 829 -18.06 -28.04 1.84
N LEU A 830 -19.19 -27.43 2.23
CA LEU A 830 -20.06 -26.67 1.32
C LEU A 830 -19.33 -25.47 0.71
N VAL A 831 -18.36 -24.89 1.43
CA VAL A 831 -17.55 -23.76 0.95
C VAL A 831 -16.64 -24.20 -0.20
N GLU A 832 -15.91 -25.31 -0.03
CA GLU A 832 -15.09 -25.91 -1.09
C GLU A 832 -15.93 -26.30 -2.31
N ALA A 833 -17.09 -26.91 -2.08
CA ALA A 833 -17.98 -27.32 -3.16
C ALA A 833 -18.52 -26.13 -3.96
N VAL A 834 -18.89 -25.03 -3.28
CA VAL A 834 -19.35 -23.80 -3.95
C VAL A 834 -18.22 -23.18 -4.77
N ALA A 835 -17.01 -23.08 -4.20
CA ALA A 835 -15.84 -22.55 -4.92
C ALA A 835 -15.52 -23.39 -6.16
N ALA A 836 -15.46 -24.72 -6.02
CA ALA A 836 -15.19 -25.62 -7.14
C ALA A 836 -16.24 -25.54 -8.25
N VAL A 837 -17.53 -25.37 -7.91
CA VAL A 837 -18.60 -25.20 -8.92
C VAL A 837 -18.45 -23.86 -9.65
N ILE A 838 -18.05 -22.78 -8.95
CA ILE A 838 -17.79 -21.48 -9.58
C ILE A 838 -16.61 -21.59 -10.55
N ASP A 839 -15.52 -22.23 -10.13
CA ASP A 839 -14.30 -22.37 -10.94
C ASP A 839 -14.53 -23.26 -12.16
N ASN A 840 -15.20 -24.41 -12.01
CA ASN A 840 -15.47 -25.33 -13.12
C ASN A 840 -16.43 -24.77 -14.17
N LEU A 841 -17.39 -23.93 -13.76
CA LEU A 841 -18.34 -23.31 -14.70
C LEU A 841 -17.80 -22.00 -15.29
N GLY A 842 -16.84 -21.34 -14.64
CA GLY A 842 -16.29 -20.06 -15.10
C GLY A 842 -17.31 -18.92 -15.12
N MET A 843 -18.33 -18.96 -14.26
CA MET A 843 -19.43 -17.98 -14.24
C MET A 843 -19.36 -17.04 -13.02
N GLN A 844 -19.99 -15.88 -13.12
CA GLN A 844 -20.05 -14.90 -12.03
C GLN A 844 -21.16 -15.26 -11.03
N PRO A 845 -20.87 -15.36 -9.72
CA PRO A 845 -21.91 -15.53 -8.71
C PRO A 845 -22.75 -14.26 -8.54
N CYS A 846 -24.07 -14.42 -8.60
CA CYS A 846 -25.04 -13.33 -8.41
C CYS A 846 -25.54 -13.26 -6.96
N GLU A 847 -26.05 -12.09 -6.56
CA GLU A 847 -26.81 -11.88 -5.31
C GLU A 847 -26.07 -12.33 -4.03
N ASN A 848 -24.74 -12.21 -3.99
CA ASN A 848 -23.87 -12.66 -2.89
C ASN A 848 -23.99 -14.16 -2.57
N THR A 849 -24.38 -14.99 -3.54
CA THR A 849 -24.48 -16.45 -3.35
C THR A 849 -23.13 -17.17 -3.38
N ALA A 850 -22.01 -16.46 -3.51
CA ALA A 850 -20.65 -17.01 -3.48
C ALA A 850 -20.26 -17.62 -2.13
N VAL A 851 -20.87 -17.16 -1.02
CA VAL A 851 -20.54 -17.63 0.33
C VAL A 851 -21.75 -18.32 0.97
N PRO A 852 -21.67 -19.62 1.27
CA PRO A 852 -22.75 -20.32 1.97
C PRO A 852 -22.87 -19.86 3.44
N GLN A 853 -24.09 -19.85 3.97
CA GLN A 853 -24.32 -19.47 5.37
C GLN A 853 -23.66 -20.47 6.35
N PRO A 854 -23.12 -20.01 7.50
CA PRO A 854 -22.50 -20.89 8.48
C PRO A 854 -23.52 -21.93 8.99
N LYS A 855 -23.17 -23.22 8.90
CA LYS A 855 -24.00 -24.39 9.33
C LYS A 855 -25.20 -24.74 8.45
N ALA A 856 -25.34 -24.20 7.24
CA ALA A 856 -26.39 -24.61 6.31
C ALA A 856 -26.17 -26.05 5.80
N LYS A 857 -27.24 -26.86 5.66
CA LYS A 857 -27.20 -28.21 5.06
C LYS A 857 -27.36 -28.22 3.54
N ALA A 858 -27.88 -27.12 2.99
CA ALA A 858 -28.03 -26.90 1.56
C ALA A 858 -27.81 -25.42 1.23
N HIS A 859 -27.29 -25.16 0.03
CA HIS A 859 -27.03 -23.83 -0.49
C HIS A 859 -27.55 -23.70 -1.92
N ILE A 860 -28.06 -22.52 -2.27
CA ILE A 860 -28.48 -22.18 -3.64
C ILE A 860 -27.49 -21.18 -4.19
N LEU A 861 -26.77 -21.59 -5.23
CA LEU A 861 -25.80 -20.80 -5.96
C LEU A 861 -26.45 -20.33 -7.27
N LEU A 862 -26.41 -19.02 -7.52
CA LEU A 862 -26.90 -18.39 -8.76
C LEU A 862 -25.70 -17.87 -9.54
N LEU A 863 -25.60 -18.25 -10.80
CA LEU A 863 -24.45 -17.96 -11.65
C LEU A 863 -24.90 -17.38 -12.99
N SER A 864 -24.23 -16.34 -13.47
CA SER A 864 -24.45 -15.77 -14.78
C SER A 864 -23.15 -15.66 -15.57
N GLY A 865 -23.27 -15.86 -16.89
CA GLY A 865 -22.14 -15.77 -17.80
C GLY A 865 -22.61 -15.63 -19.24
N VAL A 866 -21.66 -15.32 -20.12
CA VAL A 866 -21.87 -15.27 -21.56
C VAL A 866 -20.94 -16.30 -22.19
N PHE A 867 -21.48 -17.20 -22.97
CA PHE A 867 -20.70 -18.18 -23.71
C PHE A 867 -20.16 -17.60 -25.01
N VAL A 868 -19.10 -18.20 -25.55
CA VAL A 868 -18.57 -17.90 -26.88
C VAL A 868 -19.71 -17.86 -27.91
N GLY A 869 -19.71 -16.84 -28.76
CA GLY A 869 -20.81 -16.55 -29.69
C GLY A 869 -21.91 -15.65 -29.13
N GLY A 870 -21.76 -15.14 -27.89
CA GLY A 870 -22.68 -14.16 -27.30
C GLY A 870 -23.93 -14.76 -26.66
N VAL A 871 -23.93 -16.07 -26.39
CA VAL A 871 -25.09 -16.77 -25.81
C VAL A 871 -25.12 -16.54 -24.30
N LYS A 872 -26.17 -15.88 -23.81
CA LYS A 872 -26.35 -15.63 -22.37
C LYS A 872 -26.71 -16.94 -21.67
N ALA A 873 -25.94 -17.29 -20.64
CA ALA A 873 -26.09 -18.50 -19.84
C ALA A 873 -26.43 -18.11 -18.40
N LEU A 874 -27.50 -18.69 -17.87
CA LEU A 874 -27.86 -18.60 -16.46
C LEU A 874 -27.85 -19.99 -15.85
N VAL A 875 -27.32 -20.11 -14.64
CA VAL A 875 -27.25 -21.37 -13.90
C VAL A 875 -27.78 -21.17 -12.48
N LYS A 876 -28.68 -22.06 -12.07
CA LYS A 876 -29.16 -22.20 -10.70
C LYS A 876 -28.76 -23.57 -10.16
N SER A 877 -27.86 -23.56 -9.20
CA SER A 877 -27.25 -24.76 -8.61
C SER A 877 -27.69 -24.92 -7.16
N ARG A 878 -28.31 -26.05 -6.82
CA ARG A 878 -28.60 -26.43 -5.42
C ARG A 878 -27.59 -27.47 -4.98
N ILE A 879 -26.78 -27.13 -3.98
CA ILE A 879 -25.77 -28.02 -3.39
C ILE A 879 -26.30 -28.48 -2.03
N SER A 880 -26.39 -29.79 -1.80
CA SER A 880 -26.84 -30.36 -0.51
C SER A 880 -25.94 -31.50 -0.05
N LEU A 881 -25.75 -31.61 1.26
CA LEU A 881 -24.92 -32.65 1.88
C LEU A 881 -25.78 -33.88 2.22
N ASP A 882 -25.47 -35.05 1.66
CA ASP A 882 -26.19 -36.29 1.96
C ASP A 882 -25.57 -37.02 3.17
N GLU A 883 -26.37 -37.21 4.22
CA GLU A 883 -25.95 -37.80 5.51
C GLU A 883 -25.69 -39.31 5.42
N GLN A 884 -26.18 -40.00 4.39
CA GLN A 884 -26.03 -41.46 4.25
C GLN A 884 -24.76 -41.87 3.49
N SER A 885 -24.34 -41.07 2.50
CA SER A 885 -23.19 -41.38 1.64
C SER A 885 -21.96 -40.52 1.93
N GLY A 886 -22.10 -39.43 2.70
CA GLY A 886 -21.06 -38.42 2.88
C GLY A 886 -20.71 -37.67 1.58
N SER A 887 -21.52 -37.83 0.53
CA SER A 887 -21.35 -37.18 -0.77
C SER A 887 -22.25 -35.95 -0.89
N MET A 888 -21.84 -34.96 -1.68
CA MET A 888 -22.67 -33.78 -1.93
C MET A 888 -23.41 -33.95 -3.25
N ILE A 889 -24.70 -33.62 -3.26
CA ILE A 889 -25.53 -33.66 -4.46
C ILE A 889 -25.63 -32.24 -5.01
N LEU A 890 -25.22 -32.07 -6.26
CA LEU A 890 -25.37 -30.84 -7.04
C LEU A 890 -26.52 -31.01 -8.02
N GLN A 891 -27.60 -30.25 -7.83
CA GLN A 891 -28.67 -30.12 -8.81
C GLN A 891 -28.49 -28.84 -9.59
N VAL A 892 -28.13 -28.96 -10.88
CA VAL A 892 -27.92 -27.81 -11.78
C VAL A 892 -29.15 -27.64 -12.66
N ARG A 893 -29.64 -26.41 -12.76
CA ARG A 893 -30.57 -25.98 -13.79
C ARG A 893 -29.89 -24.90 -14.60
N HIS A 894 -29.85 -25.04 -15.91
CA HIS A 894 -29.29 -24.01 -16.78
C HIS A 894 -30.26 -23.65 -17.90
N CYS A 895 -30.16 -22.41 -18.38
CA CYS A 895 -30.97 -21.90 -19.47
C CYS A 895 -30.09 -21.15 -20.47
N LEU A 896 -30.27 -21.44 -21.77
CA LEU A 896 -29.49 -20.87 -22.87
C LEU A 896 -30.40 -20.30 -23.93
N SER A 897 -30.04 -19.14 -24.48
CA SER A 897 -30.87 -18.50 -25.51
C SER A 897 -30.95 -19.28 -26.83
N TYR A 898 -30.05 -20.24 -27.09
CA TYR A 898 -30.03 -21.06 -28.31
C TYR A 898 -29.36 -22.42 -28.11
N GLY A 899 -30.15 -23.50 -27.97
CA GLY A 899 -29.86 -24.91 -28.37
C GLY A 899 -28.53 -25.62 -28.03
N CYS A 900 -27.54 -24.95 -27.44
CA CYS A 900 -26.24 -25.52 -27.09
C CYS A 900 -26.37 -26.30 -25.79
N ALA A 901 -25.69 -27.44 -25.67
CA ALA A 901 -25.57 -28.17 -24.42
C ALA A 901 -24.11 -28.11 -23.95
N PHE A 902 -23.91 -27.72 -22.70
CA PHE A 902 -22.61 -27.76 -22.01
C PHE A 902 -22.36 -29.13 -21.39
#